data_AF-F4XHJ4-F1
#
_entry.id   AF-F4XHJ4-F1
#
_cell.length_a   1.000
_cell.length_b   1.000
_cell.length_c   1.000
_cell.angle_alpha   90.00
_cell.angle_beta   90.00
_cell.angle_gamma   90.00
#
_symmetry.space_group_name_H-M   'P 1'
#
loop_
_entity.id
_entity.type
_entity.pdbx_description
1 polymer ?
#
loop_
_entity_poly.entity_id
_entity_poly.type
_entity_poly.pdbx_seq_one_letter_code
_entity_poly.pdbx_strand_id
1 'polypeptide(L)'
;MAEEFYTVPESPEYNAAAIRKIQDTDPVRASTIVNPVVQQMINNTHAVKKQADQNGQSAAAAAEAAEAADEKATEALEAAHNAAQVADQAGTDASNALTAADAALEAITKLAHTIDAVPTQNGSLTYTGGEQSPNWNSYNPETLTIGGTTKGTNAGNYVATFTPKEGYTWGDGTNTTKEVTWTIGRATIAKAPSQSGSLTYTGESQTPTWNDYNTAQLTIGGETSATNAGSHSATFTPTSNYQWSDSSVTARSVEWQIQRASITTTPVQSGSLTYSGLAQSPSWSNYDSAQLTIGGTTSGTNAGNYNATFTPTSNYQWSDGGIGAKTVIWKIGKAAGSLSLNKSNITLNKSTSSTTITVTRAGDGAISAISNATGVATVSVSGNTVTVTGKAYGSATITVKVAEGTNHTAPANKTCAVQVNLFNATLNSNTWAAIRAASDADEGANYWSVGDTKSITINGQVGNFTFSNLSISPFILGFNHNSSKEGTHRIHWQLGKIGGTMVGLCDNQYNSSVSGAGYFHMNDSNTNVGGWKDSSMRKTLLGNSKTPTSPLANSLMAALPSDLRAVMKSVTKYTDNVGNATGSVAGNVTATTDYLFLLAEFEVFGSRYYANDYERNSQLQYDYYKASNSRVAYKHNATGTAVWWWLRSPYYTTTYNFCGVTAGGGNTDYTAYYSAALLPGFAT
;
A
#
# COMPACT_ATOMS: atom_id res chain seq x y z
N MET A 1 -0.03 28.29 -153.26
CA MET A 1 -0.62 29.61 -153.58
C MET A 1 -1.73 29.84 -152.57
N ALA A 2 -1.66 30.76 -151.60
CA ALA A 2 -0.83 31.98 -151.51
C ALA A 2 -0.99 32.82 -152.78
N GLU A 3 -1.59 34.00 -152.69
CA GLU A 3 -2.33 34.54 -153.83
C GLU A 3 -3.50 33.58 -154.24
N GLU A 4 -4.50 33.96 -155.04
CA GLU A 4 -4.74 35.26 -155.66
C GLU A 4 -6.26 35.55 -155.65
N PHE A 5 -6.62 36.83 -155.82
CA PHE A 5 -7.99 37.30 -155.92
C PHE A 5 -8.78 36.49 -156.97
N TYR A 6 -10.05 36.16 -156.69
CA TYR A 6 -10.97 35.85 -157.79
C TYR A 6 -12.05 36.92 -157.97
N THR A 7 -12.40 37.11 -159.25
CA THR A 7 -12.99 38.32 -159.76
C THR A 7 -14.48 38.43 -159.45
N VAL A 8 -14.90 39.66 -159.13
CA VAL A 8 -16.30 40.05 -159.06
C VAL A 8 -16.94 39.86 -160.45
N PRO A 9 -17.93 38.96 -160.62
CA PRO A 9 -18.65 38.82 -161.88
C PRO A 9 -19.71 39.92 -162.04
N GLU A 10 -19.97 40.35 -163.27
CA GLU A 10 -20.72 41.57 -163.55
C GLU A 10 -22.25 41.37 -163.54
N SER A 11 -22.86 41.58 -162.35
CA SER A 11 -24.32 41.69 -162.11
C SER A 11 -25.13 40.39 -162.28
N PRO A 12 -25.90 40.03 -161.24
CA PRO A 12 -27.35 40.09 -161.42
C PRO A 12 -28.07 41.07 -160.47
N GLU A 13 -28.85 41.94 -161.11
CA GLU A 13 -30.29 42.20 -160.86
C GLU A 13 -30.76 42.56 -159.43
N TYR A 14 -31.21 43.82 -159.28
CA TYR A 14 -31.46 44.46 -157.99
C TYR A 14 -32.97 44.59 -157.73
N ASN A 15 -33.52 43.98 -156.67
CA ASN A 15 -34.98 43.98 -156.47
C ASN A 15 -35.45 43.92 -155.00
N ALA A 16 -36.35 44.77 -154.48
CA ALA A 16 -36.59 46.20 -154.72
C ALA A 16 -37.21 46.91 -153.48
N ALA A 17 -37.39 46.19 -152.35
CA ALA A 17 -38.13 46.67 -151.17
C ALA A 17 -37.61 46.22 -149.78
N ALA A 18 -36.75 45.19 -149.66
CA ALA A 18 -35.74 45.20 -148.58
C ALA A 18 -34.70 46.31 -148.84
N ILE A 19 -34.51 46.61 -150.12
CA ILE A 19 -34.10 47.88 -150.72
C ILE A 19 -35.09 49.05 -150.40
N ARG A 20 -35.96 48.93 -149.39
CA ARG A 20 -36.83 50.00 -148.83
C ARG A 20 -37.09 49.81 -147.33
N LYS A 21 -36.03 49.87 -146.52
CA LYS A 21 -35.99 50.96 -145.52
C LYS A 21 -34.67 51.72 -145.46
N ILE A 22 -34.02 51.85 -146.62
CA ILE A 22 -33.24 53.05 -146.92
C ILE A 22 -34.13 54.32 -146.71
N GLN A 23 -35.40 54.28 -147.13
CA GLN A 23 -36.23 55.49 -147.31
C GLN A 23 -36.36 56.47 -146.12
N ASP A 24 -36.47 56.03 -144.86
CA ASP A 24 -36.74 56.94 -143.73
C ASP A 24 -35.57 57.09 -142.73
N THR A 25 -34.34 56.97 -143.24
CA THR A 25 -33.20 57.75 -142.76
C THR A 25 -32.33 58.28 -143.91
N ASP A 26 -32.11 57.52 -144.99
CA ASP A 26 -31.56 58.03 -146.27
C ASP A 26 -31.81 57.05 -147.48
N PRO A 27 -32.67 57.40 -148.48
CA PRO A 27 -33.13 56.53 -149.59
C PRO A 27 -32.14 55.87 -150.59
N VAL A 28 -30.81 55.91 -150.45
CA VAL A 28 -29.91 55.98 -151.64
C VAL A 28 -29.36 54.65 -152.24
N ARG A 29 -29.80 53.44 -151.84
CA ARG A 29 -29.36 52.16 -152.51
C ARG A 29 -30.37 51.00 -152.50
N ALA A 30 -30.64 50.27 -153.58
CA ALA A 30 -30.60 50.51 -155.05
C ALA A 30 -31.45 49.40 -155.75
N SER A 31 -32.22 49.68 -156.81
CA SER A 31 -33.24 48.74 -157.36
C SER A 31 -33.44 48.87 -158.89
N THR A 32 -33.25 47.80 -159.71
CA THR A 32 -33.42 47.76 -161.20
C THR A 32 -33.16 46.38 -161.90
N ILE A 33 -33.97 46.06 -162.97
CA ILE A 33 -33.74 45.24 -164.25
C ILE A 33 -33.33 43.75 -164.15
N VAL A 34 -33.75 42.72 -164.95
CA VAL A 34 -34.92 42.29 -165.82
C VAL A 34 -35.00 42.51 -167.38
N ASN A 35 -34.99 41.44 -168.24
CA ASN A 35 -35.78 41.23 -169.53
C ASN A 35 -35.55 39.87 -170.35
N PRO A 36 -36.36 39.49 -171.42
CA PRO A 36 -36.46 38.09 -172.00
C PRO A 36 -36.57 37.86 -173.57
N VAL A 37 -36.84 36.59 -174.05
CA VAL A 37 -37.84 36.13 -175.10
C VAL A 37 -37.56 35.23 -176.37
N VAL A 38 -36.40 35.20 -177.05
CA VAL A 38 -36.31 34.74 -178.49
C VAL A 38 -36.27 33.20 -178.73
N GLN A 39 -37.39 32.48 -178.58
CA GLN A 39 -37.34 31.01 -178.36
C GLN A 39 -37.88 30.02 -179.43
N GLN A 40 -39.01 30.27 -180.11
CA GLN A 40 -39.91 29.14 -180.46
C GLN A 40 -39.76 28.46 -181.84
N MET A 41 -39.40 29.16 -182.92
CA MET A 41 -39.36 28.54 -184.28
C MET A 41 -38.20 27.56 -184.49
N ILE A 42 -37.28 27.51 -183.53
CA ILE A 42 -36.14 26.57 -183.47
C ILE A 42 -36.60 25.10 -183.40
N ASN A 43 -37.84 24.84 -182.95
CA ASN A 43 -38.23 23.56 -182.36
C ASN A 43 -38.54 22.39 -183.32
N ASN A 44 -38.93 22.62 -184.58
CA ASN A 44 -39.49 21.52 -185.42
C ASN A 44 -38.48 20.83 -186.36
N THR A 45 -37.56 21.54 -187.00
CA THR A 45 -36.46 20.88 -187.75
C THR A 45 -35.54 20.10 -186.80
N HIS A 46 -35.47 20.55 -185.54
CA HIS A 46 -34.91 19.81 -184.41
C HIS A 46 -35.51 18.41 -184.20
N ALA A 47 -36.71 18.08 -184.73
CA ALA A 47 -37.40 16.81 -184.45
C ALA A 47 -36.95 15.63 -185.34
N VAL A 48 -36.80 15.82 -186.65
CA VAL A 48 -36.30 14.74 -187.54
C VAL A 48 -34.79 14.57 -187.40
N LYS A 49 -34.07 15.67 -187.18
CA LYS A 49 -32.66 15.64 -186.76
C LYS A 49 -32.51 14.88 -185.43
N LYS A 50 -33.38 15.15 -184.44
CA LYS A 50 -33.52 14.32 -183.22
C LYS A 50 -33.62 12.84 -183.51
N GLN A 51 -34.43 12.40 -184.48
CA GLN A 51 -34.65 10.95 -184.67
C GLN A 51 -33.42 10.22 -185.23
N ALA A 52 -32.63 10.87 -186.09
CA ALA A 52 -31.34 10.34 -186.52
C ALA A 52 -30.30 10.41 -185.40
N ASP A 53 -30.28 11.53 -184.66
CA ASP A 53 -29.40 11.72 -183.50
C ASP A 53 -29.75 10.74 -182.36
N GLN A 54 -31.01 10.33 -182.22
CA GLN A 54 -31.49 9.32 -181.27
C GLN A 54 -31.02 7.91 -181.63
N ASN A 55 -30.90 7.58 -182.91
CA ASN A 55 -30.31 6.31 -183.34
C ASN A 55 -28.79 6.30 -183.13
N GLY A 56 -28.11 7.46 -183.29
CA GLY A 56 -26.71 7.64 -182.90
C GLY A 56 -26.50 7.54 -181.39
N GLN A 57 -27.33 8.25 -180.61
CA GLN A 57 -27.38 8.18 -179.15
C GLN A 57 -27.69 6.77 -178.64
N SER A 58 -28.50 5.98 -179.36
CA SER A 58 -28.80 4.59 -178.98
C SER A 58 -27.57 3.68 -179.12
N ALA A 59 -26.62 4.00 -180.00
CA ALA A 59 -25.33 3.31 -180.07
C ALA A 59 -24.35 3.83 -179.00
N ALA A 60 -24.32 5.14 -178.73
CA ALA A 60 -23.52 5.72 -177.65
C ALA A 60 -23.95 5.21 -176.27
N ALA A 61 -25.26 5.10 -176.02
CA ALA A 61 -25.84 4.58 -174.79
C ALA A 61 -25.52 3.10 -174.51
N ALA A 62 -25.03 2.35 -175.49
CA ALA A 62 -24.51 0.99 -175.29
C ALA A 62 -23.03 0.97 -174.87
N ALA A 63 -22.27 2.04 -175.16
CA ALA A 63 -20.88 2.22 -174.73
C ALA A 63 -20.80 2.94 -173.38
N GLU A 64 -21.53 4.05 -173.20
CA GLU A 64 -21.62 4.77 -171.92
C GLU A 64 -22.13 3.85 -170.80
N ALA A 65 -23.07 2.94 -171.09
CA ALA A 65 -23.56 1.96 -170.11
C ALA A 65 -22.53 0.87 -169.73
N ALA A 66 -21.47 0.70 -170.51
CA ALA A 66 -20.36 -0.20 -170.18
C ALA A 66 -19.28 0.53 -169.37
N GLU A 67 -18.90 1.74 -169.77
CA GLU A 67 -17.96 2.59 -169.01
C GLU A 67 -18.53 2.96 -167.63
N ALA A 68 -19.81 3.36 -167.55
CA ALA A 68 -20.48 3.66 -166.28
C ALA A 68 -20.63 2.45 -165.35
N ALA A 69 -20.53 1.21 -165.86
CA ALA A 69 -20.53 0.01 -165.03
C ALA A 69 -19.16 -0.23 -164.37
N ASP A 70 -18.06 0.05 -165.09
CA ASP A 70 -16.68 -0.05 -164.60
C ASP A 70 -16.34 1.11 -163.64
N GLU A 71 -16.83 2.32 -163.95
CA GLU A 71 -16.75 3.49 -163.07
C GLU A 71 -17.54 3.28 -161.77
N LYS A 72 -18.76 2.70 -161.84
CA LYS A 72 -19.52 2.32 -160.63
C LYS A 72 -18.86 1.19 -159.81
N ALA A 73 -18.16 0.26 -160.45
CA ALA A 73 -17.35 -0.73 -159.73
C ALA A 73 -16.17 -0.08 -158.99
N THR A 74 -15.60 0.99 -159.57
CA THR A 74 -14.52 1.78 -158.96
C THR A 74 -15.02 2.64 -157.79
N GLU A 75 -16.14 3.36 -157.94
CA GLU A 75 -16.79 4.07 -156.83
C GLU A 75 -17.12 3.15 -155.65
N ALA A 76 -17.61 1.94 -155.93
CA ALA A 76 -17.93 0.95 -154.88
C ALA A 76 -16.68 0.50 -154.10
N LEU A 77 -15.51 0.50 -154.75
CA LEU A 77 -14.23 0.17 -154.13
C LEU A 77 -13.74 1.30 -153.21
N GLU A 78 -13.85 2.57 -153.63
CA GLU A 78 -13.53 3.73 -152.76
C GLU A 78 -14.53 3.91 -151.62
N ALA A 79 -15.82 3.59 -151.83
CA ALA A 79 -16.80 3.55 -150.76
C ALA A 79 -16.47 2.48 -149.70
N ALA A 80 -15.97 1.31 -150.13
CA ALA A 80 -15.49 0.26 -149.22
C ALA A 80 -14.23 0.69 -148.45
N HIS A 81 -13.29 1.41 -149.08
CA HIS A 81 -12.11 1.96 -148.41
C HIS A 81 -12.47 3.02 -147.35
N ASN A 82 -13.40 3.94 -147.65
CA ASN A 82 -13.90 4.90 -146.66
C ASN A 82 -14.63 4.21 -145.50
N ALA A 83 -15.44 3.17 -145.77
CA ALA A 83 -16.10 2.39 -144.74
C ALA A 83 -15.11 1.66 -143.82
N ALA A 84 -14.01 1.12 -144.36
CA ALA A 84 -12.95 0.50 -143.57
C ALA A 84 -12.23 1.51 -142.66
N GLN A 85 -11.88 2.70 -143.17
CA GLN A 85 -11.16 3.69 -142.39
C GLN A 85 -12.01 4.29 -141.25
N VAL A 86 -13.34 4.39 -141.43
CA VAL A 86 -14.28 4.74 -140.35
C VAL A 86 -14.40 3.61 -139.31
N ALA A 87 -14.31 2.34 -139.73
CA ALA A 87 -14.34 1.20 -138.82
C ALA A 87 -13.08 1.11 -137.93
N ASP A 88 -11.89 1.39 -138.46
CA ASP A 88 -10.64 1.38 -137.68
C ASP A 88 -10.61 2.46 -136.58
N GLN A 89 -11.13 3.66 -136.86
CA GLN A 89 -11.26 4.71 -135.85
C GLN A 89 -12.28 4.31 -134.76
N ALA A 90 -13.43 3.76 -135.15
CA ALA A 90 -14.41 3.26 -134.19
C ALA A 90 -13.88 2.09 -133.33
N GLY A 91 -13.03 1.22 -133.89
CA GLY A 91 -12.33 0.16 -133.16
C GLY A 91 -11.30 0.69 -132.15
N THR A 92 -10.63 1.79 -132.49
CA THR A 92 -9.69 2.49 -131.59
C THR A 92 -10.41 3.09 -130.39
N ASP A 93 -11.53 3.78 -130.62
CA ASP A 93 -12.34 4.37 -129.54
C ASP A 93 -13.00 3.31 -128.65
N ALA A 94 -13.41 2.17 -129.23
CA ALA A 94 -13.91 1.02 -128.48
C ALA A 94 -12.84 0.37 -127.58
N SER A 95 -11.59 0.26 -128.04
CA SER A 95 -10.47 -0.31 -127.26
C SER A 95 -10.09 0.57 -126.06
N ASN A 96 -10.18 1.90 -126.19
CA ASN A 96 -10.00 2.84 -125.09
C ASN A 96 -11.12 2.69 -124.04
N ALA A 97 -12.38 2.53 -124.48
CA ALA A 97 -13.51 2.28 -123.57
C ALA A 97 -13.40 0.93 -122.82
N LEU A 98 -12.94 -0.13 -123.51
CA LEU A 98 -12.75 -1.46 -122.91
C LEU A 98 -11.65 -1.44 -121.84
N THR A 99 -10.51 -0.80 -122.14
CA THR A 99 -9.38 -0.68 -121.20
C THR A 99 -9.76 0.07 -119.92
N ALA A 100 -10.62 1.07 -120.02
CA ALA A 100 -11.15 1.78 -118.86
C ALA A 100 -12.15 0.94 -118.02
N ALA A 101 -12.89 0.02 -118.66
CA ALA A 101 -13.84 -0.87 -117.99
C ALA A 101 -13.12 -1.99 -117.22
N ASP A 102 -12.12 -2.64 -117.83
CA ASP A 102 -11.37 -3.73 -117.17
C ASP A 102 -10.58 -3.23 -115.95
N ALA A 103 -9.97 -2.04 -116.03
CA ALA A 103 -9.29 -1.40 -114.91
C ALA A 103 -10.25 -1.10 -113.73
N ALA A 104 -11.51 -0.77 -114.01
CA ALA A 104 -12.53 -0.58 -112.98
C ALA A 104 -12.99 -1.91 -112.35
N LEU A 105 -13.10 -2.97 -113.17
CA LEU A 105 -13.48 -4.31 -112.70
C LEU A 105 -12.41 -4.93 -111.77
N GLU A 106 -11.14 -4.79 -112.12
CA GLU A 106 -10.02 -5.25 -111.27
C GLU A 106 -9.98 -4.48 -109.95
N ALA A 107 -10.17 -3.15 -109.98
CA ALA A 107 -10.21 -2.31 -108.78
C ALA A 107 -11.37 -2.66 -107.83
N ILE A 108 -12.58 -2.88 -108.36
CA ILE A 108 -13.76 -3.25 -107.56
C ILE A 108 -13.59 -4.65 -106.96
N THR A 109 -13.07 -5.61 -107.73
CA THR A 109 -12.80 -6.97 -107.24
C THR A 109 -11.78 -6.95 -106.10
N LYS A 110 -10.73 -6.14 -106.21
CA LYS A 110 -9.72 -5.96 -105.17
C LYS A 110 -10.29 -5.33 -103.89
N LEU A 111 -11.24 -4.39 -104.03
CA LEU A 111 -11.91 -3.75 -102.90
C LEU A 111 -12.83 -4.75 -102.15
N ALA A 112 -13.60 -5.56 -102.88
CA ALA A 112 -14.51 -6.56 -102.30
C ALA A 112 -13.81 -7.67 -101.49
N HIS A 113 -12.53 -7.90 -101.74
CA HIS A 113 -11.70 -8.90 -101.08
C HIS A 113 -10.70 -8.32 -100.05
N THR A 114 -10.84 -7.04 -99.70
CA THR A 114 -10.03 -6.36 -98.68
C THR A 114 -10.73 -6.37 -97.30
N ILE A 115 -9.96 -6.56 -96.22
CA ILE A 115 -10.43 -6.55 -94.84
C ILE A 115 -9.98 -5.26 -94.14
N ASP A 116 -10.94 -4.41 -93.80
CA ASP A 116 -10.74 -3.01 -93.35
C ASP A 116 -10.01 -2.86 -92.01
N ALA A 117 -10.22 -3.79 -91.07
CA ALA A 117 -9.72 -3.66 -89.71
C ALA A 117 -9.33 -5.00 -89.09
N VAL A 118 -8.24 -4.99 -88.31
CA VAL A 118 -7.89 -6.11 -87.42
C VAL A 118 -8.90 -6.12 -86.26
N PRO A 119 -9.53 -7.27 -85.92
CA PRO A 119 -10.50 -7.31 -84.84
C PRO A 119 -9.92 -6.92 -83.48
N THR A 120 -10.76 -6.39 -82.59
CA THR A 120 -10.36 -5.98 -81.23
C THR A 120 -11.37 -6.45 -80.18
N GLN A 121 -10.92 -6.63 -78.94
CA GLN A 121 -11.79 -6.98 -77.82
C GLN A 121 -12.85 -5.87 -77.60
N ASN A 122 -14.12 -6.26 -77.54
CA ASN A 122 -15.21 -5.37 -77.18
C ASN A 122 -15.47 -5.41 -75.66
N GLY A 123 -15.56 -4.22 -75.04
CA GLY A 123 -15.72 -4.05 -73.60
C GLY A 123 -14.49 -4.52 -72.80
N SER A 124 -14.69 -4.66 -71.49
CA SER A 124 -13.71 -5.26 -70.58
C SER A 124 -14.27 -6.56 -70.03
N LEU A 125 -13.46 -7.62 -70.07
CA LEU A 125 -13.74 -8.86 -69.35
C LEU A 125 -13.05 -8.81 -67.99
N THR A 126 -13.70 -9.33 -66.96
CA THR A 126 -13.17 -9.41 -65.58
C THR A 126 -13.40 -10.82 -65.07
N TYR A 127 -12.43 -11.38 -64.34
CA TYR A 127 -12.48 -12.74 -63.83
C TYR A 127 -13.77 -13.05 -63.04
N THR A 128 -14.51 -14.08 -63.48
CA THR A 128 -15.73 -14.57 -62.81
C THR A 128 -15.61 -16.01 -62.29
N GLY A 129 -14.47 -16.68 -62.53
CA GLY A 129 -14.29 -18.11 -62.25
C GLY A 129 -14.87 -19.07 -63.30
N GLY A 130 -15.59 -18.55 -64.31
CA GLY A 130 -16.02 -19.31 -65.49
C GLY A 130 -15.14 -19.06 -66.72
N GLU A 131 -15.24 -19.95 -67.72
CA GLU A 131 -14.64 -19.73 -69.04
C GLU A 131 -15.30 -18.52 -69.73
N GLN A 132 -14.50 -17.61 -70.25
CA GLN A 132 -14.94 -16.41 -70.96
C GLN A 132 -14.34 -16.37 -72.37
N SER A 133 -15.01 -15.61 -73.25
CA SER A 133 -14.55 -15.30 -74.60
C SER A 133 -14.93 -13.85 -74.90
N PRO A 134 -14.03 -13.04 -75.48
CA PRO A 134 -14.37 -11.66 -75.83
C PRO A 134 -15.31 -11.66 -77.04
N ASN A 135 -16.27 -10.75 -77.05
CA ASN A 135 -16.94 -10.36 -78.28
C ASN A 135 -15.95 -9.52 -79.11
N TRP A 136 -15.84 -9.80 -80.40
CA TRP A 136 -14.83 -9.18 -81.26
C TRP A 136 -15.44 -8.06 -82.12
N ASN A 137 -14.98 -6.84 -81.91
CA ASN A 137 -15.27 -5.73 -82.82
C ASN A 137 -14.63 -6.00 -84.18
N SER A 138 -15.36 -5.72 -85.26
CA SER A 138 -14.92 -5.88 -86.66
C SER A 138 -14.51 -7.30 -87.09
N TYR A 139 -14.85 -8.34 -86.33
CA TYR A 139 -14.69 -9.73 -86.78
C TYR A 139 -15.85 -10.15 -87.67
N ASN A 140 -15.54 -10.55 -88.91
CA ASN A 140 -16.49 -11.19 -89.83
C ASN A 140 -16.08 -12.66 -90.06
N PRO A 141 -16.89 -13.65 -89.64
CA PRO A 141 -16.55 -15.06 -89.78
C PRO A 141 -16.57 -15.56 -91.23
N GLU A 142 -17.12 -14.81 -92.19
CA GLU A 142 -17.11 -15.19 -93.61
C GLU A 142 -15.76 -14.90 -94.28
N THR A 143 -15.04 -13.85 -93.84
CA THR A 143 -13.76 -13.41 -94.44
C THR A 143 -12.53 -13.74 -93.59
N LEU A 144 -12.70 -13.90 -92.27
CA LEU A 144 -11.64 -14.28 -91.33
C LEU A 144 -11.87 -15.67 -90.74
N THR A 145 -10.78 -16.40 -90.54
CA THR A 145 -10.72 -17.55 -89.62
C THR A 145 -10.08 -17.08 -88.31
N ILE A 146 -10.74 -17.36 -87.19
CA ILE A 146 -10.19 -17.10 -85.85
C ILE A 146 -9.46 -18.35 -85.31
N GLY A 147 -8.31 -18.14 -84.67
CA GLY A 147 -7.50 -19.17 -84.03
C GLY A 147 -6.82 -18.66 -82.75
N GLY A 148 -5.78 -19.38 -82.31
CA GLY A 148 -5.09 -19.08 -81.05
C GLY A 148 -5.97 -19.33 -79.83
N THR A 149 -5.71 -18.60 -78.74
CA THR A 149 -6.48 -18.70 -77.50
C THR A 149 -7.71 -17.81 -77.56
N THR A 150 -8.81 -18.33 -78.10
CA THR A 150 -10.10 -17.64 -78.23
C THR A 150 -10.95 -17.65 -76.96
N LYS A 151 -10.54 -18.45 -75.96
CA LYS A 151 -11.20 -18.60 -74.66
C LYS A 151 -10.20 -18.58 -73.51
N GLY A 152 -10.63 -18.12 -72.34
CA GLY A 152 -9.78 -18.04 -71.14
C GLY A 152 -10.63 -17.94 -69.87
N THR A 153 -10.13 -18.53 -68.78
CA THR A 153 -10.84 -18.60 -67.49
C THR A 153 -10.20 -17.73 -66.41
N ASN A 154 -8.90 -17.48 -66.50
CA ASN A 154 -8.11 -16.77 -65.48
C ASN A 154 -7.91 -15.29 -65.85
N ALA A 155 -7.48 -14.46 -64.90
CA ALA A 155 -7.05 -13.10 -65.23
C ALA A 155 -5.68 -13.12 -65.92
N GLY A 156 -5.50 -12.29 -66.94
CA GLY A 156 -4.26 -12.23 -67.71
C GLY A 156 -4.47 -11.78 -69.16
N ASN A 157 -3.39 -11.87 -69.93
CA ASN A 157 -3.34 -11.55 -71.35
C ASN A 157 -3.38 -12.85 -72.17
N TYR A 158 -4.26 -12.88 -73.16
CA TYR A 158 -4.48 -14.01 -74.06
C TYR A 158 -4.32 -13.52 -75.50
N VAL A 159 -3.80 -14.38 -76.38
CA VAL A 159 -3.63 -14.02 -77.81
C VAL A 159 -4.58 -14.86 -78.65
N ALA A 160 -5.53 -14.19 -79.30
CA ALA A 160 -6.28 -14.77 -80.41
C ALA A 160 -5.59 -14.41 -81.72
N THR A 161 -5.74 -15.26 -82.73
CA THR A 161 -5.19 -15.00 -84.06
C THR A 161 -6.31 -14.83 -85.07
N PHE A 162 -6.11 -13.94 -86.03
CA PHE A 162 -7.02 -13.73 -87.15
C PHE A 162 -6.26 -13.90 -88.46
N THR A 163 -6.75 -14.80 -89.30
CA THR A 163 -6.15 -15.11 -90.60
C THR A 163 -7.19 -14.88 -91.70
N PRO A 164 -6.90 -14.05 -92.72
CA PRO A 164 -7.73 -13.95 -93.91
C PRO A 164 -7.97 -15.32 -94.53
N LYS A 165 -9.22 -15.60 -94.92
CA LYS A 165 -9.55 -16.81 -95.68
C LYS A 165 -9.00 -16.71 -97.11
N GLU A 166 -8.89 -17.86 -97.77
CA GLU A 166 -8.44 -17.94 -99.16
C GLU A 166 -9.25 -16.99 -100.06
N GLY A 167 -8.56 -16.18 -100.85
CA GLY A 167 -9.14 -15.09 -101.64
C GLY A 167 -9.25 -13.73 -100.95
N TYR A 168 -8.93 -13.58 -99.66
CA TYR A 168 -8.98 -12.29 -98.95
C TYR A 168 -7.60 -11.79 -98.48
N THR A 169 -7.46 -10.48 -98.36
CA THR A 169 -6.26 -9.79 -97.84
C THR A 169 -6.64 -8.66 -96.88
N TRP A 170 -5.72 -8.24 -96.01
CA TRP A 170 -5.86 -7.02 -95.22
C TRP A 170 -5.68 -5.76 -96.09
N GLY A 171 -6.09 -4.59 -95.60
CA GLY A 171 -5.86 -3.29 -96.28
C GLY A 171 -4.41 -2.89 -96.55
N ASP A 172 -3.42 -3.66 -96.06
CA ASP A 172 -1.99 -3.54 -96.41
C ASP A 172 -1.54 -4.48 -97.56
N GLY A 173 -2.47 -5.24 -98.13
CA GLY A 173 -2.22 -6.21 -99.21
C GLY A 173 -1.70 -7.57 -98.75
N THR A 174 -1.48 -7.80 -97.45
CA THR A 174 -1.00 -9.10 -96.93
C THR A 174 -2.15 -10.05 -96.59
N ASN A 175 -1.87 -11.35 -96.62
CA ASN A 175 -2.77 -12.41 -96.13
C ASN A 175 -2.26 -13.06 -94.83
N THR A 176 -1.30 -12.43 -94.14
CA THR A 176 -0.64 -13.00 -92.97
C THR A 176 -1.55 -13.01 -91.75
N THR A 177 -1.39 -14.01 -90.90
CA THR A 177 -2.05 -14.08 -89.59
C THR A 177 -1.65 -12.91 -88.71
N LYS A 178 -2.62 -12.21 -88.12
CA LYS A 178 -2.39 -11.13 -87.16
C LYS A 178 -2.80 -11.57 -85.76
N GLU A 179 -1.93 -11.29 -84.80
CA GLU A 179 -2.13 -11.59 -83.39
C GLU A 179 -2.84 -10.42 -82.70
N VAL A 180 -3.84 -10.74 -81.87
CA VAL A 180 -4.60 -9.77 -81.09
C VAL A 180 -4.61 -10.19 -79.63
N THR A 181 -3.92 -9.41 -78.81
CA THR A 181 -3.96 -9.57 -77.36
C THR A 181 -5.30 -9.07 -76.84
N TRP A 182 -6.04 -9.95 -76.18
CA TRP A 182 -7.21 -9.63 -75.37
C TRP A 182 -6.92 -9.95 -73.91
N THR A 183 -7.70 -9.37 -72.99
CA THR A 183 -7.41 -9.46 -71.55
C THR A 183 -8.65 -9.81 -70.74
N ILE A 184 -8.42 -10.56 -69.66
CA ILE A 184 -9.35 -10.70 -68.54
C ILE A 184 -8.74 -9.97 -67.35
N GLY A 185 -9.38 -8.88 -66.92
CA GLY A 185 -9.02 -8.12 -65.74
C GLY A 185 -9.18 -8.93 -64.44
N ARG A 186 -8.38 -8.60 -63.44
CA ARG A 186 -8.45 -9.24 -62.12
C ARG A 186 -9.72 -8.84 -61.37
N ALA A 187 -10.33 -9.80 -60.68
CA ALA A 187 -11.48 -9.52 -59.82
C ALA A 187 -11.07 -8.72 -58.58
N THR A 188 -11.94 -7.79 -58.14
CA THR A 188 -11.61 -6.84 -57.06
C THR A 188 -11.98 -7.38 -55.69
N ILE A 189 -11.02 -7.36 -54.76
CA ILE A 189 -11.20 -7.66 -53.34
C ILE A 189 -11.51 -6.34 -52.61
N ALA A 190 -12.73 -6.22 -52.09
CA ALA A 190 -13.26 -4.95 -51.56
C ALA A 190 -12.60 -4.49 -50.25
N LYS A 191 -12.19 -5.44 -49.39
CA LYS A 191 -11.69 -5.19 -48.03
C LYS A 191 -10.54 -6.16 -47.72
N ALA A 192 -9.52 -5.70 -46.98
CA ALA A 192 -8.54 -6.62 -46.39
C ALA A 192 -9.19 -7.41 -45.22
N PRO A 193 -8.78 -8.67 -44.97
CA PRO A 193 -9.27 -9.42 -43.83
C PRO A 193 -9.01 -8.72 -42.50
N SER A 194 -9.75 -9.11 -41.47
CA SER A 194 -9.61 -8.55 -40.12
C SER A 194 -9.84 -9.64 -39.06
N GLN A 195 -9.14 -9.57 -37.93
CA GLN A 195 -9.28 -10.55 -36.85
C GLN A 195 -10.76 -10.69 -36.42
N SER A 196 -11.20 -11.92 -36.19
CA SER A 196 -12.52 -12.23 -35.65
C SER A 196 -12.43 -12.59 -34.17
N GLY A 197 -13.36 -12.06 -33.38
CA GLY A 197 -13.35 -12.19 -31.92
C GLY A 197 -12.10 -11.58 -31.27
N SER A 198 -11.75 -12.08 -30.09
CA SER A 198 -10.59 -11.65 -29.31
C SER A 198 -9.81 -12.86 -28.80
N LEU A 199 -8.54 -12.97 -29.15
CA LEU A 199 -7.63 -13.92 -28.51
C LEU A 199 -7.16 -13.38 -27.16
N THR A 200 -6.90 -14.26 -26.20
CA THR A 200 -6.35 -13.91 -24.88
C THR A 200 -5.25 -14.91 -24.54
N TYR A 201 -4.19 -14.47 -23.89
CA TYR A 201 -3.06 -15.33 -23.55
C TYR A 201 -3.47 -16.58 -22.74
N THR A 202 -3.11 -17.75 -23.24
CA THR A 202 -3.38 -19.06 -22.61
C THR A 202 -2.11 -19.83 -22.22
N GLY A 203 -0.93 -19.36 -22.65
CA GLY A 203 0.34 -20.11 -22.59
C GLY A 203 0.62 -20.97 -23.84
N GLU A 204 -0.39 -21.23 -24.67
CA GLU A 204 -0.27 -22.00 -25.90
C GLU A 204 -0.24 -21.11 -27.16
N SER A 205 0.25 -21.66 -28.27
CA SER A 205 0.22 -20.96 -29.57
C SER A 205 -1.22 -20.83 -30.09
N GLN A 206 -1.59 -19.62 -30.52
CA GLN A 206 -2.92 -19.26 -31.01
C GLN A 206 -2.84 -18.65 -32.40
N THR A 207 -3.83 -18.99 -33.23
CA THR A 207 -4.05 -18.41 -34.57
C THR A 207 -5.38 -17.68 -34.58
N PRO A 208 -5.45 -16.43 -35.08
CA PRO A 208 -6.71 -15.72 -35.24
C PRO A 208 -7.53 -16.33 -36.38
N THR A 209 -8.84 -16.39 -36.20
CA THR A 209 -9.77 -16.53 -37.34
C THR A 209 -9.94 -15.17 -38.01
N TRP A 210 -10.16 -15.18 -39.33
CA TRP A 210 -10.14 -13.98 -40.15
C TRP A 210 -11.50 -13.73 -40.80
N ASN A 211 -12.15 -12.63 -40.41
CA ASN A 211 -13.30 -12.10 -41.14
C ASN A 211 -12.85 -11.65 -42.54
N ASP A 212 -13.70 -11.87 -43.54
CA ASP A 212 -13.49 -11.50 -44.95
C ASP A 212 -12.30 -12.20 -45.65
N TYR A 213 -11.71 -13.24 -45.04
CA TYR A 213 -10.69 -14.06 -45.69
C TYR A 213 -11.30 -15.16 -46.57
N ASN A 214 -10.90 -15.19 -47.85
CA ASN A 214 -11.28 -16.22 -48.80
C ASN A 214 -10.02 -16.79 -49.48
N THR A 215 -9.76 -18.08 -49.28
CA THR A 215 -8.55 -18.79 -49.75
C THR A 215 -8.41 -18.88 -51.27
N ALA A 216 -9.50 -18.69 -52.03
CA ALA A 216 -9.44 -18.60 -53.49
C ALA A 216 -8.95 -17.22 -53.98
N GLN A 217 -9.11 -16.19 -53.14
CA GLN A 217 -8.83 -14.78 -53.47
C GLN A 217 -7.51 -14.29 -52.88
N LEU A 218 -7.14 -14.80 -51.71
CA LEU A 218 -5.98 -14.38 -50.93
C LEU A 218 -5.14 -15.58 -50.48
N THR A 219 -3.83 -15.46 -50.59
CA THR A 219 -2.90 -16.25 -49.76
C THR A 219 -2.55 -15.47 -48.49
N ILE A 220 -2.36 -16.19 -47.39
CA ILE A 220 -1.92 -15.64 -46.10
C ILE A 220 -0.44 -15.97 -45.86
N GLY A 221 0.30 -15.04 -45.27
CA GLY A 221 1.67 -15.18 -44.80
C GLY A 221 1.94 -14.30 -43.59
N GLY A 222 3.22 -14.03 -43.30
CA GLY A 222 3.63 -13.31 -42.10
C GLY A 222 3.48 -14.17 -40.83
N GLU A 223 3.26 -13.52 -39.68
CA GLU A 223 3.02 -14.21 -38.42
C GLU A 223 1.53 -14.59 -38.33
N THR A 224 1.24 -15.88 -38.56
CA THR A 224 -0.13 -16.44 -38.56
C THR A 224 -0.47 -17.23 -37.29
N SER A 225 0.51 -17.44 -36.40
CA SER A 225 0.33 -17.98 -35.05
C SER A 225 1.35 -17.34 -34.10
N ALA A 226 0.95 -17.13 -32.85
CA ALA A 226 1.79 -16.59 -31.79
C ALA A 226 1.33 -17.07 -30.41
N THR A 227 2.23 -17.09 -29.43
CA THR A 227 1.93 -17.55 -28.06
C THR A 227 1.77 -16.39 -27.08
N ASN A 228 2.55 -15.31 -27.22
CA ASN A 228 2.62 -14.21 -26.25
C ASN A 228 1.48 -13.19 -26.43
N ALA A 229 1.25 -12.33 -25.43
CA ALA A 229 0.34 -11.20 -25.59
C ALA A 229 1.02 -10.02 -26.31
N GLY A 230 0.32 -9.36 -27.23
CA GLY A 230 0.86 -8.25 -28.02
C GLY A 230 0.10 -8.00 -29.33
N SER A 231 0.65 -7.08 -30.14
CA SER A 231 0.31 -6.93 -31.56
C SER A 231 1.25 -7.79 -32.40
N HIS A 232 0.66 -8.49 -33.37
CA HIS A 232 1.29 -9.37 -34.35
C HIS A 232 0.81 -8.96 -35.76
N SER A 233 1.50 -9.38 -36.82
CA SER A 233 1.05 -9.07 -38.20
C SER A 233 1.09 -10.30 -39.11
N ALA A 234 -0.09 -10.63 -39.63
CA ALA A 234 -0.20 -11.46 -40.82
C ALA A 234 -0.10 -10.56 -42.07
N THR A 235 0.15 -11.18 -43.23
CA THR A 235 0.11 -10.52 -44.54
C THR A 235 -0.86 -11.25 -45.47
N PHE A 236 -1.64 -10.50 -46.24
CA PHE A 236 -2.59 -11.05 -47.21
C PHE A 236 -2.22 -10.58 -48.61
N THR A 237 -2.12 -11.52 -49.55
CA THR A 237 -1.68 -11.26 -50.93
C THR A 237 -2.74 -11.75 -51.92
N PRO A 238 -3.24 -10.92 -52.85
CA PRO A 238 -4.14 -11.36 -53.91
C PRO A 238 -3.56 -12.47 -54.77
N THR A 239 -4.35 -13.53 -55.00
CA THR A 239 -3.98 -14.60 -55.95
C THR A 239 -3.95 -14.06 -57.38
N SER A 240 -3.42 -14.83 -58.35
CA SER A 240 -3.19 -14.36 -59.74
C SER A 240 -4.44 -13.77 -60.42
N ASN A 241 -5.63 -14.21 -60.03
CA ASN A 241 -6.90 -13.80 -60.61
C ASN A 241 -7.54 -12.55 -59.95
N TYR A 242 -6.92 -12.03 -58.88
CA TYR A 242 -7.51 -10.99 -58.03
C TYR A 242 -6.56 -9.81 -57.76
N GLN A 243 -7.14 -8.67 -57.40
CA GLN A 243 -6.45 -7.45 -57.00
C GLN A 243 -7.24 -6.72 -55.91
N TRP A 244 -6.61 -5.79 -55.20
CA TRP A 244 -7.29 -4.92 -54.26
C TRP A 244 -8.13 -3.84 -54.98
N SER A 245 -8.99 -3.14 -54.24
CA SER A 245 -9.83 -2.04 -54.72
C SER A 245 -9.09 -0.80 -55.22
N ASP A 246 -7.79 -0.66 -54.94
CA ASP A 246 -6.88 0.34 -55.52
C ASP A 246 -6.12 -0.19 -56.76
N SER A 247 -6.51 -1.35 -57.28
CA SER A 247 -5.83 -2.13 -58.34
C SER A 247 -4.43 -2.64 -57.98
N SER A 248 -3.98 -2.52 -56.73
CA SER A 248 -2.71 -3.10 -56.30
C SER A 248 -2.81 -4.62 -56.12
N VAL A 249 -1.68 -5.30 -56.32
CA VAL A 249 -1.51 -6.75 -56.11
C VAL A 249 -0.49 -7.07 -55.01
N THR A 250 -0.02 -6.04 -54.31
CA THR A 250 0.94 -6.13 -53.22
C THR A 250 0.32 -6.74 -51.96
N ALA A 251 1.13 -7.44 -51.17
CA ALA A 251 0.73 -7.93 -49.87
C ALA A 251 0.32 -6.75 -48.95
N ARG A 252 -0.82 -6.86 -48.28
CA ARG A 252 -1.24 -5.92 -47.21
C ARG A 252 -1.00 -6.56 -45.86
N SER A 253 -0.28 -5.86 -44.98
CA SER A 253 -0.18 -6.22 -43.56
C SER A 253 -1.51 -5.98 -42.86
N VAL A 254 -1.90 -6.92 -42.00
CA VAL A 254 -3.05 -6.79 -41.11
C VAL A 254 -2.57 -7.12 -39.70
N GLU A 255 -2.66 -6.14 -38.80
CA GLU A 255 -2.39 -6.36 -37.39
C GLU A 255 -3.48 -7.21 -36.74
N TRP A 256 -3.08 -8.06 -35.81
CA TRP A 256 -3.94 -8.86 -34.96
C TRP A 256 -3.35 -8.93 -33.55
N GLN A 257 -4.19 -9.19 -32.55
CA GLN A 257 -3.78 -9.10 -31.15
C GLN A 257 -4.15 -10.34 -30.33
N ILE A 258 -3.25 -10.69 -29.41
CA ILE A 258 -3.50 -11.56 -28.27
C ILE A 258 -3.55 -10.67 -27.03
N GLN A 259 -4.71 -10.59 -26.37
CA GLN A 259 -4.89 -9.79 -25.16
C GLN A 259 -4.17 -10.42 -23.96
N ARG A 260 -3.73 -9.58 -23.02
CA ARG A 260 -3.06 -10.03 -21.79
C ARG A 260 -4.04 -10.77 -20.87
N ALA A 261 -3.59 -11.86 -20.25
CA ALA A 261 -4.38 -12.62 -19.28
C ALA A 261 -4.57 -11.82 -17.97
N SER A 262 -5.77 -11.88 -17.38
CA SER A 262 -6.14 -11.05 -16.23
C SER A 262 -5.85 -11.72 -14.89
N ILE A 263 -4.95 -11.11 -14.11
CA ILE A 263 -4.64 -11.48 -12.72
C ILE A 263 -5.76 -10.93 -11.82
N THR A 264 -6.56 -11.83 -11.25
CA THR A 264 -7.79 -11.50 -10.52
C THR A 264 -7.59 -11.09 -9.07
N THR A 265 -6.43 -11.42 -8.47
CA THR A 265 -6.11 -11.09 -7.07
C THR A 265 -4.70 -10.51 -6.96
N THR A 266 -4.52 -9.52 -6.09
CA THR A 266 -3.18 -9.04 -5.72
C THR A 266 -2.61 -9.93 -4.62
N PRO A 267 -1.30 -10.24 -4.61
CA PRO A 267 -0.70 -11.05 -3.55
C PRO A 267 -0.86 -10.44 -2.16
N VAL A 268 -0.89 -11.29 -1.13
CA VAL A 268 -1.00 -10.88 0.28
C VAL A 268 -0.04 -11.68 1.16
N GLN A 269 0.41 -11.09 2.28
CA GLN A 269 1.28 -11.78 3.23
C GLN A 269 0.56 -13.02 3.79
N SER A 270 1.24 -14.17 3.71
CA SER A 270 0.78 -15.42 4.30
C SER A 270 1.39 -15.59 5.70
N GLY A 271 0.54 -15.94 6.67
CA GLY A 271 0.92 -16.06 8.08
C GLY A 271 1.32 -14.72 8.73
N SER A 272 1.92 -14.81 9.92
CA SER A 272 2.41 -13.65 10.68
C SER A 272 3.90 -13.78 10.98
N LEU A 273 4.66 -12.72 10.69
CA LEU A 273 6.05 -12.59 11.11
C LEU A 273 6.12 -11.87 12.45
N THR A 274 7.06 -12.25 13.31
CA THR A 274 7.32 -11.62 14.61
C THR A 274 8.82 -11.41 14.77
N TYR A 275 9.22 -10.31 15.38
CA TYR A 275 10.63 -9.97 15.57
C TYR A 275 11.43 -11.11 16.24
N SER A 276 12.54 -11.50 15.60
CA SER A 276 13.42 -12.59 16.03
C SER A 276 14.88 -12.17 16.20
N GLY A 277 15.22 -10.91 15.87
CA GLY A 277 16.61 -10.44 15.75
C GLY A 277 17.32 -10.84 14.45
N LEU A 278 16.68 -11.63 13.59
CA LEU A 278 17.20 -12.01 12.27
C LEU A 278 16.35 -11.38 11.16
N ALA A 279 16.94 -11.24 9.97
CA ALA A 279 16.22 -10.83 8.77
C ALA A 279 15.16 -11.87 8.40
N GLN A 280 13.96 -11.39 8.09
CA GLN A 280 12.78 -12.20 7.73
C GLN A 280 12.19 -11.70 6.41
N SER A 281 11.58 -12.60 5.67
CA SER A 281 10.86 -12.32 4.42
C SER A 281 9.47 -12.96 4.48
N PRO A 282 8.43 -12.30 3.98
CA PRO A 282 7.08 -12.86 3.95
C PRO A 282 6.95 -13.92 2.85
N SER A 283 6.21 -14.98 3.13
CA SER A 283 5.59 -15.79 2.07
C SER A 283 4.36 -15.07 1.53
N TRP A 284 4.07 -15.25 0.24
CA TRP A 284 2.99 -14.53 -0.45
C TRP A 284 1.93 -15.50 -0.95
N SER A 285 0.71 -15.38 -0.42
CA SER A 285 -0.47 -16.01 -1.03
C SER A 285 -0.84 -15.28 -2.32
N ASN A 286 -1.31 -16.03 -3.30
CA ASN A 286 -1.69 -15.56 -4.64
C ASN A 286 -0.53 -14.97 -5.48
N TYR A 287 0.73 -15.24 -5.11
CA TYR A 287 1.89 -14.92 -5.95
C TYR A 287 2.25 -16.10 -6.86
N ASP A 288 2.29 -15.86 -8.16
CA ASP A 288 2.82 -16.77 -9.18
C ASP A 288 3.91 -16.02 -9.97
N SER A 289 5.13 -16.56 -9.96
CA SER A 289 6.31 -15.98 -10.61
C SER A 289 6.26 -16.00 -12.15
N ALA A 290 5.36 -16.75 -12.77
CA ALA A 290 5.11 -16.66 -14.22
C ALA A 290 4.26 -15.41 -14.57
N GLN A 291 3.37 -15.01 -13.66
CA GLN A 291 2.41 -13.92 -13.86
C GLN A 291 2.93 -12.58 -13.32
N LEU A 292 3.71 -12.61 -12.23
CA LEU A 292 4.15 -11.45 -11.47
C LEU A 292 5.66 -11.47 -11.23
N THR A 293 6.29 -10.30 -11.37
CA THR A 293 7.59 -10.02 -10.77
C THR A 293 7.41 -9.34 -9.41
N ILE A 294 8.31 -9.61 -8.46
CA ILE A 294 8.33 -8.98 -7.13
C ILE A 294 9.50 -8.00 -7.00
N GLY A 295 9.26 -6.87 -6.36
CA GLY A 295 10.24 -5.84 -6.04
C GLY A 295 9.91 -5.11 -4.74
N GLY A 296 10.52 -3.94 -4.54
CA GLY A 296 10.42 -3.18 -3.29
C GLY A 296 11.19 -3.84 -2.14
N THR A 297 10.75 -3.65 -0.91
CA THR A 297 11.35 -4.26 0.28
C THR A 297 10.78 -5.67 0.47
N THR A 298 11.57 -6.69 0.15
CA THR A 298 11.20 -8.13 0.28
C THR A 298 11.81 -8.81 1.51
N SER A 299 12.63 -8.11 2.31
CA SER A 299 13.20 -8.60 3.56
C SER A 299 13.38 -7.47 4.58
N GLY A 300 13.35 -7.80 5.87
CA GLY A 300 13.47 -6.84 6.97
C GLY A 300 13.70 -7.52 8.32
N THR A 301 14.36 -6.84 9.26
CA THR A 301 14.75 -7.40 10.57
C THR A 301 13.90 -6.87 11.73
N ASN A 302 13.51 -5.59 11.68
CA ASN A 302 12.82 -4.91 12.78
C ASN A 302 11.30 -5.13 12.71
N ALA A 303 10.61 -4.90 13.82
CA ALA A 303 9.15 -4.81 13.82
C ALA A 303 8.71 -3.52 13.10
N GLY A 304 7.73 -3.64 12.20
CA GLY A 304 7.30 -2.54 11.35
C GLY A 304 6.48 -3.00 10.15
N ASN A 305 6.05 -2.03 9.36
CA ASN A 305 5.39 -2.22 8.07
C ASN A 305 6.41 -2.00 6.94
N TYR A 306 6.32 -2.82 5.90
CA TYR A 306 7.25 -2.86 4.77
C TYR A 306 6.48 -2.95 3.45
N ASN A 307 7.00 -2.32 2.39
CA ASN A 307 6.31 -2.24 1.09
C ASN A 307 7.00 -3.13 0.06
N ALA A 308 6.35 -4.23 -0.33
CA ALA A 308 6.70 -4.98 -1.53
C ALA A 308 5.88 -4.46 -2.72
N THR A 309 6.37 -4.66 -3.94
CA THR A 309 5.65 -4.29 -5.18
C THR A 309 5.54 -5.49 -6.11
N PHE A 310 4.38 -5.68 -6.71
CA PHE A 310 4.12 -6.73 -7.69
C PHE A 310 3.78 -6.13 -9.05
N THR A 311 4.41 -6.61 -10.12
CA THR A 311 4.23 -6.07 -11.48
C THR A 311 3.93 -7.23 -12.44
N PRO A 312 2.83 -7.17 -13.23
CA PRO A 312 2.52 -8.16 -14.25
C PRO A 312 3.66 -8.36 -15.27
N THR A 313 3.91 -9.61 -15.66
CA THR A 313 4.85 -9.93 -16.74
C THR A 313 4.26 -9.54 -18.12
N SER A 314 5.01 -9.73 -19.21
CA SER A 314 4.61 -9.29 -20.56
C SER A 314 3.26 -9.83 -21.03
N ASN A 315 2.87 -11.01 -20.57
CA ASN A 315 1.67 -11.70 -21.02
C ASN A 315 0.42 -11.47 -20.14
N TYR A 316 0.57 -10.71 -19.05
CA TYR A 316 -0.47 -10.55 -18.02
C TYR A 316 -0.78 -9.08 -17.71
N GLN A 317 -1.97 -8.83 -17.17
CA GLN A 317 -2.44 -7.54 -16.67
C GLN A 317 -3.27 -7.75 -15.41
N TRP A 318 -3.51 -6.71 -14.62
CA TRP A 318 -4.48 -6.77 -13.53
C TRP A 318 -5.92 -6.83 -14.08
N SER A 319 -6.86 -7.28 -13.26
CA SER A 319 -8.30 -7.31 -13.58
C SER A 319 -8.95 -5.95 -13.88
N ASP A 320 -8.25 -4.84 -13.61
CA ASP A 320 -8.63 -3.47 -14.00
C ASP A 320 -7.97 -2.99 -15.31
N GLY A 321 -7.27 -3.88 -16.03
CA GLY A 321 -6.50 -3.56 -17.24
C GLY A 321 -5.13 -2.93 -16.98
N GLY A 322 -4.77 -2.67 -15.72
CA GLY A 322 -3.49 -2.07 -15.38
C GLY A 322 -2.30 -3.03 -15.60
N ILE A 323 -1.20 -2.50 -16.15
CA ILE A 323 0.10 -3.20 -16.21
C ILE A 323 1.13 -2.65 -15.21
N GLY A 324 0.76 -1.62 -14.43
CA GLY A 324 1.62 -0.99 -13.44
C GLY A 324 1.83 -1.83 -12.18
N ALA A 325 2.88 -1.51 -11.42
CA ALA A 325 3.18 -2.14 -10.16
C ALA A 325 2.12 -1.82 -9.09
N LYS A 326 1.63 -2.84 -8.37
CA LYS A 326 0.78 -2.66 -7.17
C LYS A 326 1.59 -2.89 -5.90
N THR A 327 1.48 -1.96 -4.96
CA THR A 327 2.19 -2.02 -3.67
C THR A 327 1.38 -2.81 -2.66
N VAL A 328 2.04 -3.73 -1.95
CA VAL A 328 1.44 -4.53 -0.88
C VAL A 328 2.24 -4.32 0.40
N ILE A 329 1.55 -3.93 1.46
CA ILE A 329 2.14 -3.75 2.79
C ILE A 329 2.19 -5.12 3.48
N TRP A 330 3.38 -5.51 3.92
CA TRP A 330 3.61 -6.65 4.82
C TRP A 330 4.19 -6.17 6.14
N LYS A 331 4.13 -7.01 7.18
CA LYS A 331 4.41 -6.62 8.56
C LYS A 331 5.22 -7.67 9.31
N ILE A 332 6.16 -7.17 10.12
CA ILE A 332 6.78 -7.91 11.23
C ILE A 332 6.20 -7.35 12.54
N GLY A 333 5.58 -8.20 13.35
CA GLY A 333 5.08 -7.86 14.68
C GLY A 333 6.19 -7.67 15.72
N LYS A 334 5.93 -6.86 16.75
CA LYS A 334 6.83 -6.75 17.91
C LYS A 334 6.81 -8.05 18.71
N ALA A 335 7.98 -8.48 19.18
CA ALA A 335 8.09 -9.60 20.11
C ALA A 335 7.55 -9.22 21.49
N ALA A 336 7.27 -10.21 22.34
CA ALA A 336 6.91 -9.95 23.73
C ALA A 336 8.10 -9.33 24.50
N GLY A 337 7.91 -8.16 25.10
CA GLY A 337 8.90 -7.59 26.00
C GLY A 337 9.06 -8.40 27.29
N SER A 338 10.18 -8.18 27.99
CA SER A 338 10.44 -8.76 29.31
C SER A 338 10.90 -7.72 30.32
N LEU A 339 10.63 -7.98 31.60
CA LEU A 339 11.06 -7.15 32.72
C LEU A 339 11.31 -8.03 33.95
N SER A 340 12.54 -8.07 34.42
CA SER A 340 12.93 -8.66 35.71
C SER A 340 13.80 -7.70 36.52
N LEU A 341 13.73 -7.84 37.84
CA LEU A 341 14.47 -7.07 38.83
C LEU A 341 15.38 -8.02 39.61
N ASN A 342 16.63 -7.63 39.88
CA ASN A 342 17.52 -8.45 40.73
C ASN A 342 17.14 -8.45 42.22
N LYS A 343 16.18 -7.61 42.64
CA LYS A 343 15.67 -7.49 44.01
C LYS A 343 14.15 -7.32 44.01
N SER A 344 13.44 -8.19 44.71
CA SER A 344 11.99 -8.06 45.00
C SER A 344 11.71 -7.35 46.32
N ASN A 345 12.71 -7.26 47.20
CA ASN A 345 12.64 -6.57 48.49
C ASN A 345 14.00 -5.90 48.81
N ILE A 346 13.94 -4.85 49.63
CA ILE A 346 15.07 -4.06 50.13
C ILE A 346 14.78 -3.67 51.59
N THR A 347 15.80 -3.70 52.44
CA THR A 347 15.81 -2.98 53.72
C THR A 347 16.91 -1.92 53.68
N LEU A 348 16.57 -0.67 54.04
CA LEU A 348 17.49 0.45 54.17
C LEU A 348 17.57 0.88 55.64
N ASN A 349 18.75 1.27 56.12
CA ASN A 349 18.98 1.71 57.51
C ASN A 349 20.02 2.84 57.57
N LYS A 350 20.58 3.12 58.75
CA LYS A 350 21.57 4.20 58.95
C LYS A 350 22.87 4.01 58.16
N SER A 351 23.36 2.77 58.01
CA SER A 351 24.59 2.44 57.28
C SER A 351 24.34 2.15 55.79
N THR A 352 23.13 1.71 55.42
CA THR A 352 22.69 1.47 54.04
C THR A 352 21.47 2.32 53.68
N SER A 353 21.63 3.65 53.72
CA SER A 353 20.53 4.60 53.43
C SER A 353 20.09 4.64 51.95
N SER A 354 20.86 4.02 51.05
CA SER A 354 20.55 3.91 49.63
C SER A 354 21.08 2.60 49.03
N THR A 355 20.38 2.04 48.03
CA THR A 355 20.85 0.89 47.25
C THR A 355 20.34 0.97 45.80
N THR A 356 20.76 0.03 44.95
CA THR A 356 20.33 -0.06 43.55
C THR A 356 19.56 -1.35 43.27
N ILE A 357 18.61 -1.28 42.33
CA ILE A 357 17.99 -2.41 41.66
C ILE A 357 18.50 -2.41 40.22
N THR A 358 19.03 -3.54 39.76
CA THR A 358 19.38 -3.76 38.36
C THR A 358 18.16 -4.30 37.63
N VAL A 359 17.81 -3.68 36.51
CA VAL A 359 16.66 -4.01 35.68
C VAL A 359 17.12 -4.68 34.40
N THR A 360 16.65 -5.91 34.17
CA THR A 360 16.88 -6.65 32.92
C THR A 360 15.60 -6.62 32.09
N ARG A 361 15.73 -6.26 30.81
CA ARG A 361 14.63 -6.17 29.85
C ARG A 361 15.03 -6.71 28.48
N ALA A 362 14.06 -7.12 27.67
CA ALA A 362 14.25 -7.31 26.24
C ALA A 362 14.17 -5.95 25.52
N GLY A 363 15.14 -5.67 24.65
CA GLY A 363 15.15 -4.47 23.81
C GLY A 363 15.43 -3.14 24.54
N ASP A 364 14.94 -2.08 23.91
CA ASP A 364 15.30 -0.67 24.09
C ASP A 364 14.29 0.14 24.92
N GLY A 365 13.08 -0.38 25.12
CA GLY A 365 11.96 0.30 25.81
C GLY A 365 12.35 0.94 27.14
N ALA A 366 12.11 2.25 27.27
CA ALA A 366 12.60 3.07 28.38
C ALA A 366 12.15 2.54 29.76
N ILE A 367 13.07 2.51 30.73
CA ILE A 367 12.76 2.14 32.12
C ILE A 367 12.27 3.38 32.87
N SER A 368 11.22 3.20 33.68
CA SER A 368 10.78 4.19 34.65
C SER A 368 10.49 3.52 36.00
N ALA A 369 10.62 4.28 37.09
CA ALA A 369 10.33 3.81 38.44
C ALA A 369 9.62 4.89 39.25
N ILE A 370 8.65 4.50 40.07
CA ILE A 370 7.93 5.38 40.99
C ILE A 370 7.85 4.75 42.38
N SER A 371 7.86 5.57 43.43
CA SER A 371 7.56 5.17 44.81
C SER A 371 6.13 5.56 45.15
N ASN A 372 5.38 4.70 45.84
CA ASN A 372 4.07 5.07 46.40
C ASN A 372 4.17 5.97 47.66
N ALA A 373 5.34 6.07 48.28
CA ALA A 373 5.57 6.79 49.53
C ALA A 373 6.92 7.52 49.49
N THR A 374 6.97 8.64 48.76
CA THR A 374 8.19 9.43 48.54
C THR A 374 8.80 10.01 49.82
N GLY A 375 7.99 10.24 50.86
CA GLY A 375 8.46 10.62 52.20
C GLY A 375 9.16 9.50 52.97
N VAL A 376 8.98 8.23 52.57
CA VAL A 376 9.65 7.05 53.15
C VAL A 376 10.85 6.66 52.28
N ALA A 377 10.65 6.52 50.97
CA ALA A 377 11.72 6.20 50.01
C ALA A 377 11.50 6.90 48.66
N THR A 378 12.57 7.52 48.13
CA THR A 378 12.64 8.14 46.81
C THR A 378 13.37 7.27 45.81
N VAL A 379 13.09 7.44 44.51
CA VAL A 379 13.79 6.70 43.43
C VAL A 379 14.26 7.61 42.31
N SER A 380 15.34 7.19 41.65
CA SER A 380 15.82 7.74 40.38
C SER A 380 16.23 6.60 39.43
N VAL A 381 16.27 6.87 38.13
CA VAL A 381 16.61 5.88 37.09
C VAL A 381 17.76 6.41 36.25
N SER A 382 18.77 5.57 36.01
CA SER A 382 19.85 5.84 35.06
C SER A 382 20.19 4.56 34.29
N GLY A 383 19.98 4.58 32.98
CA GLY A 383 20.12 3.39 32.13
C GLY A 383 19.24 2.23 32.62
N ASN A 384 19.88 1.13 33.00
CA ASN A 384 19.25 -0.09 33.54
C ASN A 384 19.22 -0.14 35.08
N THR A 385 19.62 0.94 35.77
CA THR A 385 19.73 0.99 37.23
C THR A 385 18.66 1.89 37.82
N VAL A 386 17.88 1.36 38.77
CA VAL A 386 16.97 2.13 39.62
C VAL A 386 17.64 2.31 40.98
N THR A 387 17.99 3.54 41.34
CA THR A 387 18.51 3.85 42.68
C THR A 387 17.34 4.11 43.62
N VAL A 388 17.36 3.48 44.79
CA VAL A 388 16.35 3.58 45.85
C VAL A 388 17.01 4.15 47.09
N THR A 389 16.51 5.28 47.59
CA THR A 389 17.08 6.02 48.73
C THR A 389 16.03 6.23 49.80
N GLY A 390 16.32 5.82 51.04
CA GLY A 390 15.45 6.01 52.20
C GLY A 390 15.43 7.47 52.66
N LYS A 391 14.34 7.87 53.31
CA LYS A 391 14.12 9.22 53.85
C LYS A 391 13.67 9.23 55.30
N ALA A 392 12.71 8.38 55.66
CA ALA A 392 12.19 8.24 57.01
C ALA A 392 11.64 6.83 57.25
N TYR A 393 11.46 6.46 58.52
CA TYR A 393 10.93 5.15 58.90
C TYR A 393 9.56 4.85 58.28
N GLY A 394 9.41 3.65 57.76
CA GLY A 394 8.17 3.15 57.19
C GLY A 394 8.41 2.13 56.08
N SER A 395 7.35 1.80 55.34
CA SER A 395 7.41 0.90 54.19
C SER A 395 6.95 1.61 52.91
N ALA A 396 7.59 1.29 51.79
CA ALA A 396 7.25 1.80 50.47
C ALA A 396 7.29 0.67 49.43
N THR A 397 6.61 0.86 48.31
CA THR A 397 6.63 -0.05 47.15
C THR A 397 7.10 0.72 45.93
N ILE A 398 8.24 0.30 45.37
CA ILE A 398 8.74 0.83 44.11
C ILE A 398 8.11 0.05 42.97
N THR A 399 7.40 0.73 42.08
CA THR A 399 6.88 0.15 40.84
C THR A 399 7.80 0.51 39.69
N VAL A 400 8.42 -0.49 39.08
CA VAL A 400 9.28 -0.38 37.90
C VAL A 400 8.50 -0.78 36.65
N LYS A 401 8.66 -0.02 35.58
CA LYS A 401 8.02 -0.23 34.27
C LYS A 401 9.07 -0.22 33.16
N VAL A 402 8.77 -0.90 32.06
CA VAL A 402 9.48 -0.82 30.79
C VAL A 402 8.45 -0.39 29.74
N ALA A 403 8.73 0.69 29.02
CA ALA A 403 7.90 1.16 27.93
C ALA A 403 7.96 0.20 26.72
N GLU A 404 7.08 0.38 25.74
CA GLU A 404 7.24 -0.28 24.45
C GLU A 404 8.54 0.20 23.77
N GLY A 405 9.28 -0.74 23.17
CA GLY A 405 10.51 -0.47 22.41
C GLY A 405 10.30 -0.49 20.90
N THR A 406 11.38 -0.37 20.13
CA THR A 406 11.35 -0.49 18.67
C THR A 406 10.81 -1.86 18.25
N ASN A 407 11.34 -2.92 18.86
CA ASN A 407 11.10 -4.31 18.44
C ASN A 407 10.28 -5.17 19.43
N HIS A 408 9.98 -4.65 20.63
CA HIS A 408 9.33 -5.39 21.70
C HIS A 408 8.16 -4.60 22.31
N THR A 409 7.06 -5.28 22.63
CA THR A 409 5.90 -4.71 23.34
C THR A 409 6.23 -4.38 24.80
N ALA A 410 5.43 -3.52 25.45
CA ALA A 410 5.59 -3.23 26.88
C ALA A 410 5.25 -4.46 27.76
N PRO A 411 6.15 -4.93 28.63
CA PRO A 411 5.86 -6.00 29.59
C PRO A 411 5.05 -5.50 30.80
N ALA A 412 4.47 -6.44 31.55
CA ALA A 412 3.82 -6.14 32.83
C ALA A 412 4.83 -5.55 33.84
N ASN A 413 4.38 -4.53 34.58
CA ASN A 413 5.16 -3.85 35.62
C ASN A 413 5.67 -4.84 36.69
N LYS A 414 6.79 -4.51 37.34
CA LYS A 414 7.31 -5.25 38.51
C LYS A 414 7.41 -4.33 39.72
N THR A 415 7.31 -4.91 40.91
CA THR A 415 7.39 -4.19 42.17
C THR A 415 8.57 -4.66 43.02
N CYS A 416 9.10 -3.75 43.83
CA CYS A 416 10.08 -4.03 44.88
C CYS A 416 9.57 -3.42 46.19
N ALA A 417 9.44 -4.23 47.24
CA ALA A 417 9.07 -3.77 48.57
C ALA A 417 10.30 -3.16 49.28
N VAL A 418 10.13 -2.03 49.96
CA VAL A 418 11.22 -1.31 50.64
C VAL A 418 10.81 -1.06 52.07
N GLN A 419 11.53 -1.65 53.03
CA GLN A 419 11.46 -1.27 54.43
C GLN A 419 12.57 -0.26 54.73
N VAL A 420 12.24 0.83 55.41
CA VAL A 420 13.19 1.88 55.79
C VAL A 420 13.22 2.00 57.31
N ASN A 421 14.42 1.83 57.87
CA ASN A 421 14.73 1.92 59.29
C ASN A 421 15.64 3.15 59.53
N LEU A 422 15.13 4.32 59.12
CA LEU A 422 15.74 5.64 59.34
C LEU A 422 14.88 6.43 60.32
N PHE A 423 15.31 6.47 61.58
CA PHE A 423 14.55 7.06 62.67
C PHE A 423 14.87 8.56 62.83
N ASN A 424 13.98 9.33 63.45
CA ASN A 424 14.24 10.74 63.71
C ASN A 424 15.12 10.88 64.97
N ALA A 425 16.21 11.63 64.89
CA ALA A 425 17.09 11.89 66.04
C ALA A 425 16.36 12.60 67.19
N THR A 426 15.36 13.44 66.91
CA THR A 426 14.43 13.91 67.94
C THR A 426 13.48 12.78 68.31
N LEU A 427 13.73 12.11 69.43
CA LEU A 427 12.93 10.98 69.92
C LEU A 427 11.42 11.25 69.85
N ASN A 428 10.95 12.41 70.32
CA ASN A 428 9.52 12.73 70.41
C ASN A 428 8.82 12.82 69.04
N SER A 429 9.58 13.00 67.95
CA SER A 429 9.10 13.04 66.57
C SER A 429 8.92 11.64 65.94
N ASN A 430 9.19 10.56 66.68
CA ASN A 430 8.97 9.19 66.24
C ASN A 430 7.62 8.66 66.74
N THR A 431 6.99 7.79 65.94
CA THR A 431 5.86 6.97 66.42
C THR A 431 6.36 5.87 67.35
N TRP A 432 5.50 5.35 68.22
CA TRP A 432 5.86 4.20 69.06
C TRP A 432 6.25 2.96 68.25
N ALA A 433 5.68 2.78 67.04
CA ALA A 433 6.10 1.74 66.10
C ALA A 433 7.53 1.95 65.54
N ALA A 434 7.93 3.20 65.28
CA ALA A 434 9.31 3.53 64.87
C ALA A 434 10.31 3.27 66.02
N ILE A 435 9.97 3.70 67.24
CA ILE A 435 10.77 3.44 68.46
C ILE A 435 10.94 1.94 68.69
N ARG A 436 9.85 1.18 68.52
CA ARG A 436 9.84 -0.28 68.59
C ARG A 436 10.74 -0.94 67.54
N ALA A 437 10.66 -0.51 66.28
CA ALA A 437 11.50 -1.04 65.21
C ALA A 437 13.00 -0.69 65.40
N ALA A 438 13.31 0.48 65.96
CA ALA A 438 14.67 0.83 66.36
C ALA A 438 15.16 -0.06 67.52
N SER A 439 14.29 -0.39 68.48
CA SER A 439 14.61 -1.30 69.57
C SER A 439 14.80 -2.75 69.09
N ASP A 440 13.95 -3.24 68.17
CA ASP A 440 14.06 -4.57 67.56
C ASP A 440 15.31 -4.73 66.66
N ALA A 441 15.94 -3.63 66.27
CA ALA A 441 17.15 -3.58 65.45
C ALA A 441 18.42 -3.17 66.24
N ASP A 442 18.33 -3.01 67.57
CA ASP A 442 19.38 -2.44 68.46
C ASP A 442 19.88 -1.02 68.07
N GLU A 443 19.17 -0.33 67.16
CA GLU A 443 19.51 1.01 66.65
C GLU A 443 19.16 2.13 67.65
N GLY A 444 18.40 1.87 68.72
CA GLY A 444 17.93 2.91 69.65
C GLY A 444 19.03 3.84 70.18
N ALA A 445 20.17 3.28 70.60
CA ALA A 445 21.33 4.03 71.09
C ALA A 445 22.11 4.78 69.99
N ASN A 446 21.87 4.46 68.71
CA ASN A 446 22.46 5.17 67.57
C ASN A 446 21.67 6.44 67.20
N TYR A 447 20.49 6.66 67.78
CA TYR A 447 19.62 7.81 67.48
C TYR A 447 19.23 8.63 68.73
N TRP A 448 19.15 8.00 69.91
CA TRP A 448 18.65 8.62 71.14
C TRP A 448 19.57 8.37 72.33
N SER A 449 19.49 9.23 73.33
CA SER A 449 20.27 9.19 74.56
C SER A 449 19.45 8.77 75.78
N VAL A 450 20.15 8.27 76.81
CA VAL A 450 19.55 8.07 78.14
C VAL A 450 19.06 9.40 78.69
N GLY A 451 17.82 9.44 79.17
CA GLY A 451 17.14 10.66 79.62
C GLY A 451 16.26 11.35 78.57
N ASP A 452 16.38 11.01 77.28
CA ASP A 452 15.51 11.55 76.22
C ASP A 452 14.05 11.17 76.46
N THR A 453 13.13 12.07 76.10
CA THR A 453 11.70 11.96 76.41
C THR A 453 10.78 11.72 75.20
N LYS A 454 9.77 10.86 75.36
CA LYS A 454 8.63 10.70 74.45
C LYS A 454 7.34 11.07 75.17
N SER A 455 6.60 12.06 74.67
CA SER A 455 5.33 12.50 75.27
C SER A 455 4.19 11.51 75.03
N ILE A 456 3.36 11.30 76.06
CA ILE A 456 2.13 10.51 76.05
C ILE A 456 1.01 11.24 76.82
N THR A 457 -0.22 10.75 76.68
CA THR A 457 -1.37 11.15 77.50
C THR A 457 -1.86 9.94 78.29
N ILE A 458 -1.91 10.04 79.62
CA ILE A 458 -2.57 9.03 80.47
C ILE A 458 -4.03 9.45 80.66
N ASN A 459 -4.97 8.58 80.32
CA ASN A 459 -6.39 8.87 80.41
C ASN A 459 -7.21 7.63 80.81
N GLY A 460 -8.00 7.74 81.87
CA GLY A 460 -8.81 6.66 82.42
C GLY A 460 -8.60 6.41 83.92
N GLN A 461 -9.35 5.45 84.45
CA GLN A 461 -9.29 5.04 85.84
C GLN A 461 -8.08 4.13 86.12
N VAL A 462 -7.42 4.34 87.26
CA VAL A 462 -6.30 3.56 87.79
C VAL A 462 -6.58 3.34 89.27
N GLY A 463 -7.03 2.13 89.63
CA GLY A 463 -7.58 1.83 90.94
C GLY A 463 -8.78 2.73 91.25
N ASN A 464 -8.68 3.51 92.32
CA ASN A 464 -9.70 4.44 92.80
C ASN A 464 -9.48 5.90 92.31
N PHE A 465 -8.42 6.14 91.51
CA PHE A 465 -8.10 7.45 90.96
C PHE A 465 -8.39 7.51 89.46
N THR A 466 -8.69 8.70 88.92
CA THR A 466 -8.94 8.90 87.48
C THR A 466 -8.01 9.96 86.92
N PHE A 467 -7.20 9.59 85.93
CA PHE A 467 -6.42 10.54 85.14
C PHE A 467 -7.28 11.07 84.00
N SER A 468 -7.49 12.38 83.95
CA SER A 468 -8.21 13.06 82.88
C SER A 468 -7.21 13.76 81.96
N ASN A 469 -6.84 13.09 80.86
CA ASN A 469 -5.89 13.59 79.85
C ASN A 469 -4.55 14.13 80.40
N LEU A 470 -3.93 13.41 81.34
CA LEU A 470 -2.64 13.81 81.91
C LEU A 470 -1.51 13.70 80.87
N SER A 471 -1.05 14.84 80.37
CA SER A 471 0.15 14.93 79.52
C SER A 471 1.40 14.72 80.37
N ILE A 472 2.22 13.74 79.99
CA ILE A 472 3.43 13.33 80.71
C ILE A 472 4.43 12.72 79.71
N SER A 473 5.73 12.89 79.92
CA SER A 473 6.75 12.41 78.96
C SER A 473 7.70 11.39 79.59
N PRO A 474 7.43 10.07 79.47
CA PRO A 474 8.38 9.01 79.74
C PRO A 474 9.78 9.30 79.21
N PHE A 475 10.81 8.88 79.96
CA PHE A 475 12.21 9.05 79.58
C PHE A 475 12.98 7.72 79.54
N ILE A 476 14.00 7.65 78.68
CA ILE A 476 14.85 6.46 78.55
C ILE A 476 15.72 6.28 79.80
N LEU A 477 15.65 5.10 80.42
CA LEU A 477 16.52 4.66 81.53
C LEU A 477 17.84 4.02 81.06
N GLY A 478 17.81 3.34 79.92
CA GLY A 478 18.92 2.56 79.37
C GLY A 478 18.52 1.73 78.14
N PHE A 479 19.52 1.28 77.39
CA PHE A 479 19.38 0.43 76.21
C PHE A 479 19.94 -0.96 76.51
N ASN A 480 19.20 -2.03 76.17
CA ASN A 480 19.58 -3.44 76.42
C ASN A 480 20.07 -3.69 77.86
N HIS A 481 19.43 -3.03 78.83
CA HIS A 481 19.80 -3.06 80.24
C HIS A 481 19.70 -4.49 80.79
N ASN A 482 20.79 -4.99 81.39
CA ASN A 482 20.84 -6.30 82.04
C ASN A 482 20.34 -7.43 81.09
N SER A 483 20.58 -7.31 79.78
CA SER A 483 19.91 -8.07 78.72
C SER A 483 20.10 -9.59 78.79
N SER A 484 21.19 -10.07 79.40
CA SER A 484 21.43 -11.49 79.69
C SER A 484 20.47 -12.09 80.73
N LYS A 485 19.71 -11.25 81.45
CA LYS A 485 18.69 -11.63 82.43
C LYS A 485 17.31 -11.06 82.11
N GLU A 486 17.23 -9.85 81.57
CA GLU A 486 15.97 -9.11 81.37
C GLU A 486 15.39 -9.20 79.95
N GLY A 487 16.22 -9.67 78.99
CA GLY A 487 15.90 -9.81 77.57
C GLY A 487 16.65 -8.81 76.68
N THR A 488 16.93 -9.21 75.44
CA THR A 488 17.57 -8.37 74.41
C THR A 488 16.56 -7.47 73.69
N HIS A 489 17.10 -6.56 72.87
CA HIS A 489 16.39 -5.67 71.96
C HIS A 489 15.43 -4.71 72.67
N ARG A 490 15.84 -4.10 73.79
CA ARG A 490 14.99 -3.26 74.67
C ARG A 490 15.47 -1.82 74.77
N ILE A 491 14.54 -0.88 74.62
CA ILE A 491 14.65 0.45 75.21
C ILE A 491 13.87 0.41 76.53
N HIS A 492 14.54 0.64 77.65
CA HIS A 492 13.89 0.72 78.96
C HIS A 492 13.52 2.16 79.27
N TRP A 493 12.35 2.34 79.87
CA TRP A 493 11.73 3.64 80.14
C TRP A 493 11.36 3.76 81.61
N GLN A 494 11.22 4.98 82.10
CA GLN A 494 10.46 5.28 83.32
C GLN A 494 9.32 6.24 83.01
N LEU A 495 8.22 6.10 83.76
CA LEU A 495 7.12 7.06 83.73
C LEU A 495 7.59 8.44 84.21
N GLY A 496 6.95 9.45 83.64
CA GLY A 496 7.73 10.48 82.98
C GLY A 496 8.01 11.78 83.73
N LYS A 497 8.33 12.78 82.90
CA LYS A 497 8.59 14.17 83.28
C LYS A 497 7.42 15.07 82.87
N ILE A 498 7.19 16.12 83.64
CA ILE A 498 6.29 17.24 83.31
C ILE A 498 7.12 18.52 83.42
N GLY A 499 7.23 19.30 82.33
CA GLY A 499 8.11 20.47 82.27
C GLY A 499 9.60 20.16 82.46
N GLY A 500 10.04 18.92 82.21
CA GLY A 500 11.40 18.43 82.48
C GLY A 500 11.59 17.86 83.89
N THR A 501 10.78 18.27 84.86
CA THR A 501 10.77 17.74 86.23
C THR A 501 10.27 16.30 86.26
N MET A 502 11.02 15.39 86.91
CA MET A 502 10.59 13.98 87.10
C MET A 502 9.40 13.94 88.07
N VAL A 503 8.32 13.25 87.68
CA VAL A 503 7.09 13.19 88.50
C VAL A 503 6.66 11.77 88.81
N GLY A 504 6.06 11.61 90.00
CA GLY A 504 5.32 10.42 90.36
C GLY A 504 3.82 10.63 90.26
N LEU A 505 3.12 9.62 89.75
CA LEU A 505 1.65 9.57 89.81
C LEU A 505 1.20 9.35 91.25
N CYS A 506 0.21 10.10 91.72
CA CYS A 506 -0.31 10.01 93.08
C CYS A 506 -1.83 9.94 93.05
N ASP A 507 -2.45 9.19 93.96
CA ASP A 507 -3.89 9.28 94.19
C ASP A 507 -4.23 10.38 95.23
N ASN A 508 -5.49 10.41 95.67
CA ASN A 508 -5.98 11.34 96.68
C ASN A 508 -5.58 10.97 98.13
N GLN A 509 -4.98 9.80 98.36
CA GLN A 509 -4.57 9.30 99.68
C GLN A 509 -3.05 9.33 99.89
N TYR A 510 -2.27 9.88 98.95
CA TYR A 510 -0.82 9.98 99.03
C TYR A 510 -0.30 10.39 100.42
N ASN A 511 0.71 9.65 100.92
CA ASN A 511 1.28 9.77 102.27
C ASN A 511 0.33 9.41 103.42
N SER A 512 -0.72 8.63 103.16
CA SER A 512 -1.65 8.10 104.18
C SER A 512 -1.71 6.58 104.15
N SER A 513 -1.94 5.98 105.32
CA SER A 513 -2.33 4.56 105.44
C SER A 513 -3.74 4.38 104.87
N VAL A 514 -3.94 3.42 103.96
CA VAL A 514 -5.27 3.11 103.41
C VAL A 514 -5.78 1.73 103.85
N SER A 515 -7.06 1.47 103.59
CA SER A 515 -7.69 0.17 103.79
C SER A 515 -8.61 -0.14 102.61
N GLY A 516 -8.61 -1.39 102.15
CA GLY A 516 -9.25 -1.81 100.90
C GLY A 516 -8.38 -1.56 99.65
N ALA A 517 -8.74 -2.21 98.55
CA ALA A 517 -7.97 -2.23 97.31
C ALA A 517 -8.06 -0.93 96.50
N GLY A 518 -7.11 -0.76 95.55
CA GLY A 518 -7.19 0.24 94.49
C GLY A 518 -6.54 1.59 94.79
N TYR A 519 -5.78 1.71 95.87
CA TYR A 519 -4.97 2.90 96.14
C TYR A 519 -3.54 2.72 95.60
N PHE A 520 -2.70 3.75 95.67
CA PHE A 520 -1.32 3.69 95.16
C PHE A 520 -0.34 3.08 96.18
N HIS A 521 -0.81 2.02 96.83
CA HIS A 521 -0.13 1.20 97.83
C HIS A 521 0.50 -0.07 97.22
N MET A 522 1.39 -0.74 97.96
CA MET A 522 1.98 -1.99 97.49
C MET A 522 1.01 -3.16 97.64
N ASN A 523 0.31 -3.25 98.78
CA ASN A 523 -0.66 -4.30 99.11
C ASN A 523 -1.90 -3.77 99.82
N ASP A 524 -3.01 -4.49 99.63
CA ASP A 524 -4.28 -4.30 100.34
C ASP A 524 -4.16 -4.62 101.85
N SER A 525 -3.09 -5.32 102.25
CA SER A 525 -2.68 -5.59 103.63
C SER A 525 -1.51 -4.71 104.06
N ASN A 526 -1.23 -4.66 105.37
CA ASN A 526 -0.02 -4.02 105.89
C ASN A 526 1.27 -4.83 105.67
N THR A 527 1.25 -5.95 104.93
CA THR A 527 2.36 -6.91 104.88
C THR A 527 3.11 -6.94 103.54
N ASN A 528 4.37 -7.37 103.55
CA ASN A 528 5.20 -7.62 102.37
C ASN A 528 5.28 -9.11 101.96
N VAL A 529 4.40 -9.94 102.52
CA VAL A 529 4.26 -11.37 102.21
C VAL A 529 3.96 -11.57 100.72
N GLY A 530 4.68 -12.49 100.08
CA GLY A 530 4.61 -12.74 98.62
C GLY A 530 5.46 -11.78 97.76
N GLY A 531 6.15 -10.83 98.40
CA GLY A 531 7.10 -9.91 97.78
C GLY A 531 6.54 -9.17 96.56
N TRP A 532 7.37 -8.94 95.55
CA TRP A 532 6.93 -8.25 94.33
C TRP A 532 5.90 -9.06 93.52
N LYS A 533 6.24 -10.32 93.21
CA LYS A 533 5.44 -11.27 92.40
C LYS A 533 3.96 -11.27 92.75
N ASP A 534 3.65 -11.36 94.03
CA ASP A 534 2.29 -11.56 94.49
C ASP A 534 1.55 -10.28 94.91
N SER A 535 2.24 -9.13 94.88
CA SER A 535 1.71 -7.83 95.32
C SER A 535 0.49 -7.31 94.55
N SER A 536 -0.35 -6.54 95.23
CA SER A 536 -1.51 -5.86 94.62
C SER A 536 -1.04 -4.85 93.57
N MET A 537 -0.04 -4.02 93.89
CA MET A 537 0.63 -3.10 92.97
C MET A 537 0.96 -3.74 91.61
N ARG A 538 1.69 -4.86 91.63
CA ARG A 538 2.12 -5.55 90.41
C ARG A 538 0.93 -6.10 89.63
N LYS A 539 0.01 -6.80 90.30
CA LYS A 539 -1.09 -7.56 89.69
C LYS A 539 -2.23 -6.67 89.21
N THR A 540 -2.75 -5.81 90.10
CA THR A 540 -3.99 -5.05 89.92
C THR A 540 -3.71 -3.65 89.41
N LEU A 541 -2.94 -2.85 90.15
CA LEU A 541 -2.80 -1.41 89.90
C LEU A 541 -1.96 -1.11 88.65
N LEU A 542 -0.81 -1.78 88.50
CA LEU A 542 -0.05 -1.78 87.26
C LEU A 542 -0.66 -2.72 86.21
N GLY A 543 -1.47 -3.70 86.61
CA GLY A 543 -2.28 -4.53 85.71
C GLY A 543 -1.57 -5.74 85.08
N ASN A 544 -0.40 -6.16 85.57
CA ASN A 544 0.37 -7.28 84.98
C ASN A 544 -0.31 -8.66 85.12
N SER A 545 -1.51 -8.74 85.70
CA SER A 545 -2.40 -9.90 85.55
C SER A 545 -2.96 -10.07 84.12
N LYS A 546 -2.75 -9.11 83.21
CA LYS A 546 -3.08 -9.20 81.77
C LYS A 546 -1.99 -8.56 80.89
N THR A 547 -2.20 -8.54 79.57
CA THR A 547 -1.29 -8.00 78.55
C THR A 547 -1.72 -6.60 78.08
N PRO A 548 -0.81 -5.76 77.54
CA PRO A 548 -1.14 -4.41 77.05
C PRO A 548 -2.20 -4.36 75.93
N THR A 549 -2.32 -5.44 75.16
CA THR A 549 -3.33 -5.60 74.10
C THR A 549 -4.72 -6.01 74.61
N SER A 550 -4.83 -6.52 75.83
CA SER A 550 -6.09 -6.84 76.50
C SER A 550 -5.97 -6.50 78.00
N PRO A 551 -5.78 -5.21 78.35
CA PRO A 551 -5.30 -4.82 79.67
C PRO A 551 -6.34 -5.07 80.77
N LEU A 552 -5.88 -5.13 82.02
CA LEU A 552 -6.79 -5.20 83.16
C LEU A 552 -7.55 -3.87 83.26
N ALA A 553 -8.89 -3.93 83.33
CA ALA A 553 -9.71 -2.74 83.50
C ALA A 553 -9.32 -2.00 84.79
N ASN A 554 -9.37 -0.67 84.75
CA ASN A 554 -9.00 0.22 85.85
C ASN A 554 -7.55 0.04 86.36
N SER A 555 -6.63 -0.39 85.49
CA SER A 555 -5.18 -0.43 85.77
C SER A 555 -4.44 0.66 85.00
N LEU A 556 -3.23 1.02 85.46
CA LEU A 556 -2.36 1.96 84.76
C LEU A 556 -2.05 1.48 83.33
N MET A 557 -1.88 0.17 83.13
CA MET A 557 -1.70 -0.40 81.79
C MET A 557 -2.89 -0.11 80.87
N ALA A 558 -4.13 -0.07 81.37
CA ALA A 558 -5.29 0.32 80.55
C ALA A 558 -5.32 1.83 80.23
N ALA A 559 -4.84 2.67 81.14
CA ALA A 559 -4.85 4.14 81.00
C ALA A 559 -3.71 4.70 80.11
N LEU A 560 -2.72 3.88 79.71
CA LEU A 560 -1.69 4.24 78.73
C LEU A 560 -2.25 4.28 77.29
N PRO A 561 -1.69 5.09 76.37
CA PRO A 561 -2.09 5.11 74.96
C PRO A 561 -2.04 3.76 74.27
N SER A 562 -3.00 3.49 73.38
CA SER A 562 -3.11 2.21 72.67
C SER A 562 -1.94 1.93 71.71
N ASP A 563 -1.33 2.96 71.13
CA ASP A 563 -0.16 2.86 70.24
C ASP A 563 1.13 2.52 71.01
N LEU A 564 1.31 3.06 72.22
CA LEU A 564 2.33 2.59 73.17
C LEU A 564 2.06 1.13 73.55
N ARG A 565 0.84 0.81 74.01
CA ARG A 565 0.49 -0.56 74.44
C ARG A 565 0.71 -1.60 73.35
N ALA A 566 0.46 -1.25 72.08
CA ALA A 566 0.68 -2.13 70.94
C ALA A 566 2.15 -2.54 70.73
N VAL A 567 3.11 -1.79 71.27
CA VAL A 567 4.55 -2.07 71.10
C VAL A 567 5.29 -2.54 72.35
N MET A 568 4.71 -2.38 73.54
CA MET A 568 5.33 -2.74 74.83
C MET A 568 5.86 -4.18 74.84
N LYS A 569 7.04 -4.36 75.45
CA LYS A 569 7.68 -5.67 75.65
C LYS A 569 7.66 -6.07 77.13
N SER A 570 7.39 -7.33 77.40
CA SER A 570 7.50 -7.90 78.74
C SER A 570 8.97 -8.08 79.14
N VAL A 571 9.38 -7.49 80.26
CA VAL A 571 10.72 -7.57 80.85
C VAL A 571 10.73 -8.67 81.91
N THR A 572 11.80 -9.48 81.94
CA THR A 572 12.04 -10.39 83.07
C THR A 572 12.65 -9.61 84.21
N LYS A 573 11.98 -9.52 85.37
CA LYS A 573 12.48 -8.81 86.56
C LYS A 573 12.72 -9.75 87.73
N TYR A 574 13.89 -9.64 88.34
CA TYR A 574 14.29 -10.38 89.53
C TYR A 574 14.17 -9.49 90.76
N THR A 575 13.54 -9.99 91.82
CA THR A 575 13.38 -9.38 93.15
C THR A 575 12.97 -10.46 94.15
N ASP A 576 13.06 -10.22 95.47
CA ASP A 576 12.48 -11.12 96.46
C ASP A 576 10.94 -11.24 96.28
N ASN A 577 10.47 -12.46 96.06
CA ASN A 577 9.07 -12.79 95.80
C ASN A 577 8.44 -13.63 96.93
N VAL A 578 8.98 -13.51 98.15
CA VAL A 578 8.53 -14.19 99.37
C VAL A 578 8.29 -13.17 100.50
N GLY A 579 9.22 -12.23 100.69
CA GLY A 579 9.18 -11.21 101.72
C GLY A 579 9.15 -11.79 103.13
N ASN A 580 8.22 -11.34 103.96
CA ASN A 580 7.87 -11.91 105.27
C ASN A 580 9.06 -12.02 106.26
N ALA A 581 9.91 -11.00 106.35
CA ALA A 581 11.09 -10.96 107.23
C ALA A 581 12.04 -12.17 107.10
N THR A 582 12.05 -12.88 105.96
CA THR A 582 12.83 -14.13 105.78
C THR A 582 14.34 -13.93 105.71
N GLY A 583 14.83 -12.69 105.80
CA GLY A 583 16.25 -12.36 105.73
C GLY A 583 16.78 -12.37 104.29
N SER A 584 18.10 -12.49 104.16
CA SER A 584 18.75 -12.55 102.84
C SER A 584 18.83 -14.00 102.40
N VAL A 585 17.91 -14.43 101.54
CA VAL A 585 17.81 -15.80 101.05
C VAL A 585 17.83 -15.82 99.52
N ALA A 586 18.85 -16.45 98.93
CA ALA A 586 19.04 -16.48 97.48
C ALA A 586 17.84 -17.09 96.73
N GLY A 587 17.22 -18.13 97.29
CA GLY A 587 16.07 -18.83 96.71
C GLY A 587 14.79 -17.99 96.60
N ASN A 588 14.67 -16.89 97.35
CA ASN A 588 13.52 -15.99 97.24
C ASN A 588 13.60 -15.08 96.00
N VAL A 589 14.83 -14.74 95.57
CA VAL A 589 15.10 -13.82 94.46
C VAL A 589 14.85 -14.53 93.14
N THR A 590 13.61 -14.41 92.66
CA THR A 590 13.10 -15.19 91.53
C THR A 590 12.57 -14.27 90.42
N ALA A 591 12.38 -14.85 89.23
CA ALA A 591 11.91 -14.10 88.07
C ALA A 591 10.40 -13.82 88.13
N THR A 592 10.04 -12.62 87.67
CA THR A 592 8.70 -12.18 87.29
C THR A 592 8.73 -11.67 85.86
N THR A 593 7.61 -11.72 85.15
CA THR A 593 7.50 -11.22 83.78
C THR A 593 6.49 -10.07 83.76
N ASP A 594 6.97 -8.86 83.50
CA ASP A 594 6.22 -7.62 83.71
C ASP A 594 6.23 -6.73 82.46
N TYR A 595 5.09 -6.10 82.16
CA TYR A 595 5.02 -5.03 81.15
C TYR A 595 5.17 -3.64 81.79
N LEU A 596 4.69 -3.49 83.03
CA LEU A 596 4.93 -2.34 83.90
C LEU A 596 5.56 -2.82 85.22
N PHE A 597 6.72 -2.31 85.59
CA PHE A 597 7.43 -2.72 86.80
C PHE A 597 7.82 -1.50 87.64
N LEU A 598 7.80 -1.60 88.97
CA LEU A 598 8.54 -0.62 89.79
C LEU A 598 10.04 -0.97 89.75
N LEU A 599 10.89 0.04 89.90
CA LEU A 599 12.33 -0.18 89.97
C LEU A 599 12.69 -0.88 91.29
N ALA A 600 13.77 -1.64 91.30
CA ALA A 600 14.34 -2.22 92.53
C ALA A 600 15.34 -1.27 93.20
N GLU A 601 15.72 -1.58 94.44
CA GLU A 601 16.71 -0.79 95.19
C GLU A 601 18.04 -0.66 94.43
N PHE A 602 18.61 -1.78 93.99
CA PHE A 602 19.91 -1.77 93.29
C PHE A 602 19.83 -1.08 91.92
N GLU A 603 18.68 -1.16 91.24
CA GLU A 603 18.44 -0.50 89.95
C GLU A 603 18.48 1.03 90.02
N VAL A 604 18.11 1.61 91.16
CA VAL A 604 18.13 3.05 91.40
C VAL A 604 19.43 3.49 92.07
N PHE A 605 19.85 2.80 93.13
CA PHE A 605 20.97 3.24 93.96
C PHE A 605 22.35 2.72 93.54
N GLY A 606 22.43 1.64 92.76
CA GLY A 606 23.70 0.94 92.50
C GLY A 606 24.33 0.35 93.78
N SER A 607 23.54 0.23 94.84
CA SER A 607 23.92 -0.22 96.18
C SER A 607 22.69 -0.79 96.87
N ARG A 608 22.90 -1.66 97.86
CA ARG A 608 21.86 -2.35 98.62
C ARG A 608 21.85 -1.81 100.06
N TYR A 609 20.66 -1.60 100.61
CA TYR A 609 20.44 -1.14 101.98
C TYR A 609 19.39 -2.00 102.69
N TYR A 610 18.18 -2.10 102.12
CA TYR A 610 17.01 -2.74 102.71
C TYR A 610 16.54 -3.98 101.94
N ALA A 611 16.83 -4.11 100.64
CA ALA A 611 16.40 -5.26 99.83
C ALA A 611 17.04 -6.58 100.30
N ASN A 612 16.53 -7.74 99.84
CA ASN A 612 17.24 -9.01 100.00
C ASN A 612 18.65 -8.90 99.37
N ASP A 613 19.69 -9.25 100.13
CA ASP A 613 21.09 -9.02 99.73
C ASP A 613 21.45 -9.66 98.36
N TYR A 614 20.77 -10.75 97.99
CA TYR A 614 20.98 -11.45 96.73
C TYR A 614 20.35 -10.76 95.51
N GLU A 615 19.51 -9.72 95.65
CA GLU A 615 18.88 -9.02 94.52
C GLU A 615 19.91 -8.40 93.56
N ARG A 616 21.02 -7.84 94.08
CA ARG A 616 22.11 -7.27 93.27
C ARG A 616 22.77 -8.28 92.32
N ASN A 617 22.67 -9.58 92.60
CA ASN A 617 23.28 -10.61 91.76
C ASN A 617 22.52 -10.83 90.45
N SER A 618 21.30 -10.28 90.33
CA SER A 618 20.43 -10.38 89.13
C SER A 618 19.88 -9.03 88.64
N GLN A 619 20.35 -7.91 89.20
CA GLN A 619 19.97 -6.55 88.84
C GLN A 619 21.23 -5.75 88.47
N LEU A 620 21.08 -4.68 87.68
CA LEU A 620 22.13 -3.68 87.46
C LEU A 620 21.54 -2.29 87.76
N GLN A 621 22.37 -1.29 88.07
CA GLN A 621 21.89 0.09 88.13
C GLN A 621 21.53 0.58 86.71
N TYR A 622 20.40 1.26 86.55
CA TYR A 622 20.05 1.90 85.28
C TYR A 622 21.04 3.03 84.95
N ASP A 623 21.44 3.12 83.68
CA ASP A 623 22.46 4.08 83.25
C ASP A 623 22.05 5.53 83.53
N TYR A 624 20.74 5.83 83.56
CA TYR A 624 20.22 7.13 83.99
C TYR A 624 20.67 7.52 85.41
N TYR A 625 20.53 6.62 86.39
CA TYR A 625 20.94 6.90 87.78
C TYR A 625 22.43 6.70 88.03
N LYS A 626 23.07 5.81 87.26
CA LYS A 626 24.53 5.64 87.22
C LYS A 626 25.26 6.88 86.68
N ALA A 627 24.61 7.65 85.80
CA ALA A 627 25.03 8.97 85.36
C ALA A 627 24.67 10.10 86.37
N SER A 628 24.38 9.76 87.63
CA SER A 628 24.09 10.68 88.74
C SER A 628 22.88 11.60 88.53
N ASN A 629 21.92 11.23 87.67
CA ASN A 629 20.66 11.98 87.55
C ASN A 629 19.85 11.93 88.85
N SER A 630 19.07 12.99 89.10
CA SER A 630 18.28 13.12 90.33
C SER A 630 17.26 12.00 90.52
N ARG A 631 17.18 11.50 91.76
CA ARG A 631 16.18 10.54 92.24
C ARG A 631 14.95 11.22 92.87
N VAL A 632 14.95 12.55 92.99
CA VAL A 632 13.83 13.33 93.52
C VAL A 632 12.68 13.35 92.52
N ALA A 633 11.55 12.76 92.91
CA ALA A 633 10.30 12.86 92.17
C ALA A 633 9.42 13.98 92.77
N TYR A 634 8.56 14.57 91.93
CA TYR A 634 7.57 15.57 92.33
C TYR A 634 6.15 15.09 92.04
N LYS A 635 5.14 15.68 92.70
CA LYS A 635 3.75 15.29 92.50
C LYS A 635 3.28 15.68 91.09
N HIS A 636 2.75 14.73 90.31
CA HIS A 636 2.34 14.98 88.92
C HIS A 636 1.37 16.16 88.71
N ASN A 637 0.52 16.49 89.70
CA ASN A 637 -0.39 17.64 89.66
C ASN A 637 0.07 18.84 90.51
N ALA A 638 1.27 18.79 91.08
CA ALA A 638 1.89 19.89 91.82
C ALA A 638 3.43 19.75 91.75
N THR A 639 4.02 20.11 90.61
CA THR A 639 5.43 19.83 90.27
C THR A 639 6.48 20.55 91.12
N GLY A 640 6.07 21.44 92.03
CA GLY A 640 6.93 22.01 93.08
C GLY A 640 6.96 21.21 94.39
N THR A 641 6.05 20.24 94.57
CA THR A 641 5.97 19.40 95.78
C THR A 641 6.73 18.09 95.55
N ALA A 642 7.87 17.91 96.22
CA ALA A 642 8.62 16.65 96.19
C ALA A 642 7.85 15.52 96.88
N VAL A 643 7.98 14.28 96.39
CA VAL A 643 7.26 13.10 96.87
C VAL A 643 8.20 11.91 97.06
N TRP A 644 7.90 11.08 98.06
CA TRP A 644 8.51 9.75 98.18
C TRP A 644 7.78 8.75 97.28
N TRP A 645 8.50 7.75 96.79
CA TRP A 645 8.00 6.81 95.78
C TRP A 645 8.42 5.36 96.01
N TRP A 646 7.59 4.44 95.52
CA TRP A 646 7.76 3.00 95.75
C TRP A 646 8.83 2.34 94.88
N LEU A 647 9.55 1.38 95.48
CA LEU A 647 10.39 0.41 94.79
C LEU A 647 9.82 -1.00 94.99
N ARG A 648 10.08 -1.94 94.07
CA ARG A 648 9.52 -3.30 94.15
C ARG A 648 10.15 -4.20 95.22
N SER A 649 11.37 -3.90 95.66
CA SER A 649 12.11 -4.75 96.61
C SER A 649 11.45 -4.74 98.00
N PRO A 650 11.12 -5.90 98.59
CA PRO A 650 10.71 -6.00 100.00
C PRO A 650 11.87 -5.69 100.95
N TYR A 651 11.57 -5.14 102.13
CA TYR A 651 12.59 -4.96 103.18
C TYR A 651 12.81 -6.29 103.94
N TYR A 652 14.02 -6.85 103.81
CA TYR A 652 14.39 -8.22 104.18
C TYR A 652 14.16 -8.64 105.66
N THR A 653 14.15 -7.70 106.61
CA THR A 653 14.05 -7.97 108.07
C THR A 653 12.69 -7.66 108.69
N THR A 654 11.71 -7.23 107.90
CA THR A 654 10.36 -6.88 108.39
C THR A 654 9.30 -7.58 107.56
N THR A 655 8.16 -7.87 108.18
CA THR A 655 6.98 -8.46 107.53
C THR A 655 6.07 -7.40 106.90
N TYR A 656 6.38 -6.10 107.09
CA TYR A 656 5.47 -5.00 106.79
C TYR A 656 5.88 -4.13 105.59
N ASN A 657 7.18 -3.93 105.37
CA ASN A 657 7.65 -2.79 104.56
C ASN A 657 8.25 -3.20 103.20
N PHE A 658 8.12 -2.32 102.22
CA PHE A 658 8.85 -2.34 100.95
C PHE A 658 9.80 -1.14 100.87
N CYS A 659 10.86 -1.28 100.08
CA CYS A 659 11.81 -0.21 99.83
C CYS A 659 11.14 0.96 99.08
N GLY A 660 11.69 2.14 99.25
CA GLY A 660 11.28 3.36 98.56
C GLY A 660 12.42 4.34 98.39
N VAL A 661 12.09 5.48 97.79
CA VAL A 661 12.97 6.64 97.65
C VAL A 661 12.31 7.83 98.34
N THR A 662 13.03 8.55 99.20
CA THR A 662 12.50 9.72 99.93
C THR A 662 12.23 10.89 98.99
N ALA A 663 11.45 11.87 99.46
CA ALA A 663 11.32 13.16 98.77
C ALA A 663 12.66 13.92 98.60
N GLY A 664 13.72 13.54 99.34
CA GLY A 664 15.09 14.02 99.15
C GLY A 664 15.95 13.19 98.18
N GLY A 665 15.40 12.15 97.55
CA GLY A 665 16.14 11.25 96.65
C GLY A 665 17.10 10.30 97.38
N GLY A 666 16.91 10.08 98.69
CA GLY A 666 17.61 9.08 99.49
C GLY A 666 16.84 7.75 99.56
N ASN A 667 17.44 6.73 100.18
CA ASN A 667 16.81 5.45 100.44
C ASN A 667 15.82 5.54 101.63
N THR A 668 14.83 4.65 101.67
CA THR A 668 13.85 4.52 102.76
C THR A 668 13.04 3.23 102.59
N ASP A 669 12.15 2.94 103.53
CA ASP A 669 11.18 1.85 103.50
C ASP A 669 9.86 2.31 104.15
N TYR A 670 8.73 1.80 103.64
CA TYR A 670 7.40 2.13 104.15
C TYR A 670 6.48 0.91 104.18
N THR A 671 5.51 0.90 105.09
CA THR A 671 4.53 -0.19 105.26
C THR A 671 3.63 -0.34 104.04
N ALA A 672 3.39 -1.58 103.62
CA ALA A 672 2.85 -1.93 102.30
C ALA A 672 1.48 -1.30 101.97
N TYR A 673 0.70 -0.88 102.97
CA TYR A 673 -0.60 -0.22 102.80
C TYR A 673 -0.54 1.30 102.56
N TYR A 674 0.63 1.94 102.52
CA TYR A 674 0.71 3.40 102.35
C TYR A 674 0.49 3.76 100.89
N SER A 675 -0.39 4.72 100.60
CA SER A 675 -0.44 5.29 99.25
C SER A 675 0.78 6.19 99.01
N ALA A 676 1.48 5.98 97.91
CA ALA A 676 2.71 6.69 97.56
C ALA A 676 2.68 7.23 96.12
N ALA A 677 3.80 7.76 95.66
CA ALA A 677 3.98 8.14 94.27
C ALA A 677 4.50 6.95 93.42
N LEU A 678 3.95 6.78 92.21
CA LEU A 678 4.31 5.72 91.28
C LEU A 678 5.19 6.27 90.15
N LEU A 679 6.38 5.69 89.98
CA LEU A 679 7.26 5.90 88.83
C LEU A 679 7.63 4.56 88.17
N PRO A 680 6.65 3.81 87.62
CA PRO A 680 6.91 2.52 87.01
C PRO A 680 7.72 2.66 85.72
N GLY A 681 8.60 1.69 85.47
CA GLY A 681 9.25 1.49 84.20
C GLY A 681 8.49 0.54 83.27
N PHE A 682 8.86 0.60 81.99
CA PHE A 682 8.39 -0.28 80.93
C PHE A 682 9.50 -0.51 79.91
N ALA A 683 9.28 -1.41 78.93
CA ALA A 683 10.16 -1.55 77.78
C ALA A 683 9.38 -1.52 76.46
N THR A 684 10.06 -1.07 75.40
CA THR A 684 9.62 -1.14 73.99
C THR A 684 10.63 -1.86 73.14
#